data_AF-A0A1V6GXZ8-F1
#
_entry.id   AF-A0A1V6GXZ8-F1
#
_cell.length_a   1.000
_cell.length_b   1.000
_cell.length_c   1.000
_cell.angle_alpha   90.00
_cell.angle_beta   90.00
_cell.angle_gamma   90.00
#
_symmetry.space_group_name_H-M   'P 1'
#
loop_
_entity.id
_entity.type
_entity.pdbx_description
1 polymer ?
#
loop_
_entity_poly.entity_id
_entity_poly.type
_entity_poly.pdbx_seq_one_letter_code
_entity_poly.pdbx_strand_id
1 'polypeptide(L)'
;MRFLNKVSLALYALLAILFLLSCSASTPPTPTPIPDLTDPEVFNAIMTVVGVSDPSQYTREDHPFSLLPGSEVWEFSLVARQNVLYTVRFRGVRVNPVGRKYVLNLRGLESGKYAVEITASSASAALKLGGAYTSASSRDSTVFFWIKVTEANPERVFYISPTGNDAGTGGQQSPWRTPHLSVAKLVPGDTLIFLDGEYVLSEFDEIIIPPSGTEDAWITLTGAPGFKPSIKGENNLYSAIILSDVSYIKISNLEFTSVTGEYFRDAINGVDGPINHIVLEDLDIHHIDEFGINFRDVEHLQVLDCRIFYCGFGAIGGPPAENDGWRHILIRDCDLSYSGHYYQGVEDNPLNPYDRPDGLGLEASDGPIEIVRVTVRHNRGDGLDSKAANTFIHHCLVSNNYADGIKLWGAGSKVENTLICGTGDGALESGWCPFVISYWGAPNATFKLTNVTIADTPDRPSYSAHIQYDSTVPIRVTLKNCIFANAYGTVYANVNVDLIVDHCHFYRPNDAVQLEAHGRTYTADQIAAGQAGVGNSVGNPLFLNPVWASDAFDYQLEGTSPAVDTGTSTGAPFDDLDGTARPLGAGVDKGCYERAGSTPIGEGIVVDHLATNISSIPRNWIEAVKTNSILHYARRSHGSQLNVGAEWLQSQNALYAYSENWCALPEPSNALRVWNGQTPEIGDYIFPWDYWEAPEGLAVTRAILTANPSIKYSMWSWCTELDEWSAEQVDAYLAAISALEAEFPQVRFIYMTGNAQATGAEGWNRHLRNEQIRAYCRANNKVLYDFADLDCWYQGVQATTSYAGHTYPIQHNAYASPEYEGTHVNRQSCSVKASALWWLMARLEGWGGI
;
A
#
# COMPACT_ATOMS: atom_id res chain seq x y z
N MET A 1 -72.97 30.33 -2.56
CA MET A 1 -72.73 30.76 -1.17
C MET A 1 -71.30 31.28 -1.10
N ARG A 2 -71.08 32.60 -1.00
CA ARG A 2 -70.51 33.34 0.16
C ARG A 2 -69.23 32.65 0.68
N PHE A 3 -68.05 33.28 0.68
CA PHE A 3 -67.68 34.40 1.56
C PHE A 3 -66.65 35.36 0.94
N LEU A 4 -66.83 36.66 1.22
CA LEU A 4 -66.02 37.81 0.79
C LEU A 4 -65.53 38.61 2.02
N ASN A 5 -64.38 39.27 1.84
CA ASN A 5 -63.85 40.45 2.53
C ASN A 5 -63.31 40.34 3.98
N LYS A 6 -62.06 40.79 4.18
CA LYS A 6 -61.72 42.11 4.76
C LYS A 6 -60.25 42.17 5.26
N VAL A 7 -59.30 42.63 4.42
CA VAL A 7 -58.05 43.29 4.89
C VAL A 7 -57.64 44.45 3.95
N SER A 8 -58.55 45.00 3.15
CA SER A 8 -58.27 46.04 2.14
C SER A 8 -58.43 47.50 2.61
N LEU A 9 -58.46 47.77 3.92
CA LEU A 9 -58.66 49.14 4.44
C LEU A 9 -57.47 49.75 5.21
N ALA A 10 -56.41 48.99 5.50
CA ALA A 10 -55.25 49.52 6.24
C ALA A 10 -54.07 49.95 5.35
N LEU A 11 -53.91 49.37 4.16
CA LEU A 11 -52.77 49.69 3.28
C LEU A 11 -53.01 50.95 2.41
N TYR A 12 -54.29 51.32 2.20
CA TYR A 12 -54.68 52.57 1.53
C TYR A 12 -54.29 53.84 2.32
N ALA A 13 -53.94 53.71 3.60
CA ALA A 13 -53.42 54.82 4.42
C ALA A 13 -51.91 55.04 4.28
N LEU A 14 -51.15 54.02 3.80
CA LEU A 14 -49.70 54.12 3.65
C LEU A 14 -49.29 54.70 2.28
N LEU A 15 -50.10 54.46 1.24
CA LEU A 15 -49.86 54.96 -0.12
C LEU A 15 -50.20 56.44 -0.32
N ALA A 16 -50.98 57.06 0.58
CA ALA A 16 -51.36 58.47 0.50
C ALA A 16 -50.34 59.43 1.15
N ILE A 17 -49.46 58.94 2.02
CA ILE A 17 -48.44 59.76 2.71
C ILE A 17 -47.16 59.89 1.87
N LEU A 18 -46.88 58.94 0.99
CA LEU A 18 -45.70 58.96 0.11
C LEU A 18 -45.90 59.79 -1.17
N PHE A 19 -47.10 60.30 -1.44
CA PHE A 19 -47.41 61.12 -2.63
C PHE A 19 -47.31 62.64 -2.38
N LEU A 20 -47.00 63.08 -1.15
CA LEU A 20 -47.04 64.51 -0.76
C LEU A 20 -45.66 65.16 -0.51
N LEU A 21 -44.55 64.50 -0.85
CA LEU A 21 -43.20 65.09 -0.70
C LEU A 21 -42.40 65.21 -2.01
N SER A 22 -43.05 65.06 -3.16
CA SER A 22 -42.48 65.47 -4.45
C SER A 22 -42.74 66.96 -4.70
N CYS A 23 -41.93 67.86 -4.13
CA CYS A 23 -41.71 69.22 -4.64
C CYS A 23 -40.58 69.91 -3.86
N SER A 24 -39.34 69.80 -4.34
CA SER A 24 -38.35 70.89 -4.45
C SER A 24 -36.97 70.33 -4.78
N ALA A 25 -36.13 71.21 -5.32
CA ALA A 25 -34.92 70.94 -6.07
C ALA A 25 -33.78 70.21 -5.32
N SER A 26 -33.04 69.41 -6.10
CA SER A 26 -31.59 69.17 -6.06
C SER A 26 -30.94 68.62 -4.79
N THR A 27 -30.69 67.30 -4.78
CA THR A 27 -29.38 66.66 -4.50
C THR A 27 -29.40 65.23 -5.08
N PRO A 28 -28.31 64.72 -5.70
CA PRO A 28 -28.26 63.33 -6.13
C PRO A 28 -28.28 62.39 -4.90
N PRO A 29 -29.00 61.25 -4.94
CA PRO A 29 -28.89 60.25 -3.88
C PRO A 29 -27.49 59.63 -3.92
N THR A 30 -26.86 59.51 -2.76
CA THR A 30 -25.67 58.67 -2.56
C THR A 30 -25.95 57.26 -3.11
N PRO A 31 -24.99 56.62 -3.80
CA PRO A 31 -25.21 55.29 -4.32
C PRO A 31 -25.50 54.33 -3.15
N THR A 32 -26.61 53.62 -3.24
CA THR A 32 -26.89 52.47 -2.37
C THR A 32 -25.73 51.48 -2.53
N PRO A 33 -25.14 50.95 -1.45
CA PRO A 33 -24.11 49.93 -1.57
C PRO A 33 -24.65 48.74 -2.37
N ILE A 34 -23.88 48.29 -3.36
CA ILE A 34 -24.14 47.05 -4.08
C ILE A 34 -24.02 45.91 -3.03
N PRO A 35 -25.01 45.01 -2.91
CA PRO A 35 -24.93 43.90 -1.96
C PRO A 35 -23.68 43.06 -2.25
N ASP A 36 -22.96 42.69 -1.20
CA ASP A 36 -21.82 41.79 -1.32
C ASP A 36 -22.32 40.36 -1.56
N LEU A 37 -22.13 39.88 -2.78
CA LEU A 37 -22.56 38.54 -3.20
C LEU A 37 -21.58 37.44 -2.75
N THR A 38 -20.51 37.78 -2.04
CA THR A 38 -19.63 36.81 -1.39
C THR A 38 -20.13 36.38 -0.01
N ASP A 39 -21.15 37.06 0.54
CA ASP A 39 -21.87 36.66 1.75
C ASP A 39 -22.85 35.51 1.44
N PRO A 40 -22.65 34.30 2.02
CA PRO A 40 -23.49 33.13 1.75
C PRO A 40 -24.95 33.31 2.16
N GLU A 41 -25.26 34.13 3.18
CA GLU A 41 -26.63 34.36 3.63
C GLU A 41 -27.37 35.31 2.68
N VAL A 42 -26.69 36.34 2.17
CA VAL A 42 -27.24 37.26 1.16
C VAL A 42 -27.45 36.53 -0.17
N PHE A 43 -26.50 35.68 -0.57
CA PHE A 43 -26.61 34.84 -1.76
C PHE A 43 -27.77 33.82 -1.65
N ASN A 44 -27.86 33.11 -0.52
CA ASN A 44 -28.91 32.11 -0.31
C ASN A 44 -30.30 32.75 -0.15
N ALA A 45 -30.41 33.93 0.48
CA ALA A 45 -31.67 34.65 0.57
C ALA A 45 -32.19 35.08 -0.81
N ILE A 46 -31.32 35.56 -1.71
CA ILE A 46 -31.69 35.95 -3.07
C ILE A 46 -32.10 34.71 -3.90
N MET A 47 -31.38 33.59 -3.77
CA MET A 47 -31.71 32.35 -4.48
C MET A 47 -33.00 31.69 -3.96
N THR A 48 -33.34 31.86 -2.68
CA THR A 48 -34.56 31.30 -2.08
C THR A 48 -35.82 32.05 -2.52
N VAL A 49 -35.76 33.36 -2.80
CA VAL A 49 -36.93 34.17 -3.23
C VAL A 49 -37.41 33.84 -4.65
N VAL A 50 -36.59 33.20 -5.49
CA VAL A 50 -36.97 32.84 -6.89
C VAL A 50 -37.46 31.39 -7.04
N GLY A 51 -37.58 30.64 -5.93
CA GLY A 51 -38.19 29.31 -5.89
C GLY A 51 -37.43 28.24 -6.67
N VAL A 52 -36.34 27.70 -6.11
CA VAL A 52 -35.74 26.45 -6.59
C VAL A 52 -35.34 25.57 -5.39
N SER A 53 -35.87 24.36 -5.37
CA SER A 53 -35.38 23.23 -4.59
C SER A 53 -34.92 22.15 -5.58
N ASP A 54 -33.66 21.72 -5.44
CA ASP A 54 -32.96 20.64 -6.19
C ASP A 54 -32.27 21.03 -7.54
N PRO A 55 -30.91 21.01 -7.59
CA PRO A 55 -30.11 21.20 -8.81
C PRO A 55 -30.15 20.06 -9.86
N SER A 56 -30.82 18.94 -9.60
CA SER A 56 -30.73 17.73 -10.43
C SER A 56 -31.53 17.73 -11.75
N GLN A 57 -32.30 18.77 -12.08
CA GLN A 57 -33.31 18.70 -13.16
C GLN A 57 -33.02 19.36 -14.52
N TYR A 58 -31.83 19.91 -14.80
CA TYR A 58 -31.60 20.64 -16.06
C TYR A 58 -30.52 20.02 -16.96
N THR A 59 -30.88 18.97 -17.68
CA THR A 59 -30.06 18.34 -18.76
C THR A 59 -30.76 18.26 -20.12
N ARG A 60 -31.80 19.07 -20.38
CA ARG A 60 -32.44 19.18 -21.72
C ARG A 60 -32.71 20.63 -22.16
N GLU A 61 -32.65 20.81 -23.49
CA GLU A 61 -32.67 22.03 -24.34
C GLU A 61 -33.66 23.19 -24.04
N ASP A 62 -34.50 23.16 -23.01
CA ASP A 62 -35.74 23.96 -23.01
C ASP A 62 -35.83 25.14 -22.02
N HIS A 63 -34.74 25.51 -21.33
CA HIS A 63 -34.79 26.59 -20.32
C HIS A 63 -33.81 27.74 -20.62
N PRO A 64 -34.14 28.67 -21.53
CA PRO A 64 -33.31 29.84 -21.80
C PRO A 64 -33.38 30.85 -20.63
N PHE A 65 -32.22 31.30 -20.15
CA PHE A 65 -32.13 32.43 -19.23
C PHE A 65 -32.53 33.74 -19.93
N SER A 66 -33.39 34.54 -19.30
CA SER A 66 -33.73 35.89 -19.76
C SER A 66 -32.73 36.89 -19.21
N LEU A 67 -32.21 37.76 -20.06
CA LEU A 67 -31.14 38.69 -19.69
C LEU A 67 -31.65 40.11 -19.64
N LEU A 68 -31.15 40.85 -18.64
CA LEU A 68 -31.48 42.25 -18.47
C LEU A 68 -30.86 43.09 -19.60
N PRO A 69 -31.57 44.09 -20.14
CA PRO A 69 -31.01 44.97 -21.16
C PRO A 69 -29.80 45.75 -20.64
N GLY A 70 -28.67 45.70 -21.37
CA GLY A 70 -27.50 46.54 -21.11
C GLY A 70 -26.33 45.91 -20.36
N SER A 71 -26.38 44.63 -20.00
CA SER A 71 -25.25 43.94 -19.37
C SER A 71 -24.10 43.74 -20.36
N GLU A 72 -22.91 44.26 -20.04
CA GLU A 72 -21.69 44.12 -20.85
C GLU A 72 -20.80 42.95 -20.42
N VAL A 73 -21.03 42.38 -19.22
CA VAL A 73 -20.28 41.25 -18.66
C VAL A 73 -21.27 40.18 -18.17
N TRP A 74 -20.94 38.92 -18.46
CA TRP A 74 -21.83 37.77 -18.33
C TRP A 74 -21.03 36.64 -17.71
N GLU A 75 -21.42 36.19 -16.51
CA GLU A 75 -20.73 35.13 -15.78
C GLU A 75 -21.57 33.85 -15.78
N PHE A 76 -20.92 32.70 -16.02
CA PHE A 76 -21.52 31.38 -16.00
C PHE A 76 -20.68 30.48 -15.10
N SER A 77 -21.33 29.66 -14.28
CA SER A 77 -20.68 28.56 -13.54
C SER A 77 -21.18 27.24 -14.10
N LEU A 78 -20.25 26.37 -14.51
CA LEU A 78 -20.56 25.04 -15.04
C LEU A 78 -20.26 24.01 -13.94
N VAL A 79 -21.15 23.04 -13.76
CA VAL A 79 -20.89 21.88 -12.90
C VAL A 79 -20.08 20.87 -13.70
N ALA A 80 -18.92 20.45 -13.18
CA ALA A 80 -18.03 19.52 -13.85
C ALA A 80 -18.74 18.19 -14.16
N ARG A 81 -18.86 17.86 -15.45
CA ARG A 81 -19.22 16.54 -15.96
C ARG A 81 -18.48 16.27 -17.27
N GLN A 82 -18.00 15.04 -17.43
CA GLN A 82 -17.29 14.56 -18.61
C GLN A 82 -18.20 14.61 -19.85
N ASN A 83 -17.66 15.03 -21.01
CA ASN A 83 -18.30 14.97 -22.34
C ASN A 83 -19.67 15.67 -22.48
N VAL A 84 -19.87 16.83 -21.83
CA VAL A 84 -21.12 17.60 -21.96
C VAL A 84 -21.02 18.68 -23.03
N LEU A 85 -21.96 18.67 -23.98
CA LEU A 85 -22.21 19.77 -24.91
C LEU A 85 -23.04 20.84 -24.20
N TYR A 86 -22.48 22.04 -24.02
CA TYR A 86 -23.19 23.17 -23.43
C TYR A 86 -23.81 24.07 -24.51
N THR A 87 -25.14 24.19 -24.50
CA THR A 87 -25.86 25.13 -25.37
C THR A 87 -26.26 26.36 -24.57
N VAL A 88 -25.64 27.52 -24.84
CA VAL A 88 -26.02 28.80 -24.22
C VAL A 88 -26.93 29.58 -25.17
N ARG A 89 -28.23 29.67 -24.86
CA ARG A 89 -29.22 30.39 -25.67
C ARG A 89 -29.50 31.77 -25.09
N PHE A 90 -29.18 32.82 -25.84
CA PHE A 90 -29.49 34.20 -25.51
C PHE A 90 -30.86 34.62 -26.07
N ARG A 91 -31.80 35.01 -25.20
CA ARG A 91 -33.05 35.69 -25.60
C ARG A 91 -33.05 37.12 -25.05
N GLY A 92 -32.72 38.10 -25.89
CA GLY A 92 -32.66 39.50 -25.52
C GLY A 92 -32.46 40.43 -26.73
N VAL A 93 -32.86 41.69 -26.59
CA VAL A 93 -32.94 42.68 -27.68
C VAL A 93 -31.56 43.27 -28.01
N ARG A 94 -31.17 43.19 -29.28
CA ARG A 94 -30.03 43.88 -29.97
C ARG A 94 -28.66 43.78 -29.29
N VAL A 95 -27.80 42.90 -29.82
CA VAL A 95 -26.35 42.97 -29.60
C VAL A 95 -25.68 43.35 -30.93
N ASN A 96 -24.83 44.39 -30.95
CA ASN A 96 -24.01 44.72 -32.12
C ASN A 96 -22.63 44.08 -31.94
N PRO A 97 -22.30 42.98 -32.65
CA PRO A 97 -21.08 42.23 -32.39
C PRO A 97 -19.81 42.86 -32.99
N VAL A 98 -19.95 43.85 -33.88
CA VAL A 98 -18.80 44.43 -34.58
C VAL A 98 -18.00 45.36 -33.64
N GLY A 99 -16.74 45.01 -33.37
CA GLY A 99 -15.80 45.83 -32.60
C GLY A 99 -15.89 45.70 -31.07
N ARG A 100 -16.62 44.70 -30.55
CA ARG A 100 -16.73 44.45 -29.09
C ARG A 100 -15.94 43.23 -28.65
N LYS A 101 -15.41 43.27 -27.43
CA LYS A 101 -14.70 42.17 -26.77
C LYS A 101 -15.63 41.53 -25.73
N TYR A 102 -15.88 40.24 -25.84
CA TYR A 102 -16.65 39.47 -24.87
C TYR A 102 -15.67 38.69 -24.00
N VAL A 103 -15.87 38.71 -22.68
CA VAL A 103 -15.03 37.98 -21.73
C VAL A 103 -15.87 36.83 -21.17
N LEU A 104 -15.43 35.60 -21.39
CA LEU A 104 -16.01 34.39 -20.82
C LEU A 104 -15.15 33.96 -19.64
N ASN A 105 -15.71 33.98 -18.43
CA ASN A 105 -15.01 33.52 -17.23
C ASN A 105 -15.51 32.11 -16.90
N LEU A 106 -14.65 31.10 -17.08
CA LEU A 106 -14.95 29.71 -16.76
C LEU A 106 -14.43 29.42 -15.34
N ARG A 107 -15.32 29.13 -14.39
CA ARG A 107 -14.97 28.69 -13.02
C ARG A 107 -15.58 27.32 -12.75
N GLY A 108 -14.87 26.46 -12.00
CA GLY A 108 -15.30 25.09 -11.69
C GLY A 108 -14.70 23.99 -12.59
N LEU A 109 -13.74 24.34 -13.45
CA LEU A 109 -12.90 23.38 -14.18
C LEU A 109 -11.65 23.09 -13.34
N GLU A 110 -11.13 21.86 -13.42
CA GLU A 110 -9.81 21.53 -12.89
C GLU A 110 -8.71 22.26 -13.66
N SER A 111 -7.51 22.31 -13.10
CA SER A 111 -6.37 22.96 -13.77
C SER A 111 -5.95 22.10 -14.97
N GLY A 112 -6.13 22.61 -16.19
CA GLY A 112 -5.80 21.85 -17.41
C GLY A 112 -5.68 22.72 -18.66
N LYS A 113 -5.16 22.14 -19.75
CA LYS A 113 -5.16 22.75 -21.08
C LYS A 113 -6.45 22.37 -21.80
N TYR A 114 -7.22 23.35 -22.24
CA TYR A 114 -8.51 23.13 -22.91
C TYR A 114 -8.49 23.75 -24.30
N ALA A 115 -8.92 22.99 -25.30
CA ALA A 115 -9.25 23.56 -26.60
C ALA A 115 -10.64 24.21 -26.51
N VAL A 116 -10.72 25.51 -26.79
CA VAL A 116 -11.97 26.27 -26.80
C VAL A 116 -12.28 26.67 -28.23
N GLU A 117 -13.32 26.06 -28.81
CA GLU A 117 -13.87 26.47 -30.09
C GLU A 117 -15.10 27.36 -29.86
N ILE A 118 -15.10 28.56 -30.46
CA ILE A 118 -16.22 29.51 -30.40
C ILE A 118 -16.74 29.72 -31.83
N THR A 119 -17.92 29.18 -32.11
CA THR A 119 -18.58 29.36 -33.41
C THR A 119 -19.79 30.27 -33.25
N ALA A 120 -19.79 31.40 -33.97
CA ALA A 120 -20.90 32.35 -33.98
C ALA A 120 -21.71 32.22 -35.28
N SER A 121 -23.03 32.05 -35.18
CA SER A 121 -23.92 32.11 -36.34
C SER A 121 -25.04 33.13 -36.14
N SER A 122 -25.35 33.88 -37.20
CA SER A 122 -26.52 34.77 -37.25
C SER A 122 -27.65 34.06 -38.01
N ALA A 123 -28.80 33.82 -37.38
CA ALA A 123 -29.98 33.38 -38.12
C ALA A 123 -30.76 34.61 -38.63
N SER A 124 -30.75 34.85 -39.94
CA SER A 124 -31.80 35.67 -40.56
C SER A 124 -33.01 34.77 -40.82
N ALA A 125 -34.07 34.92 -40.04
CA ALA A 125 -35.31 34.17 -40.27
C ALA A 125 -35.96 34.61 -41.59
N ALA A 126 -36.01 33.72 -42.58
CA ALA A 126 -36.86 33.87 -43.75
C ALA A 126 -38.21 33.19 -43.50
N LEU A 127 -39.31 33.97 -43.51
CA LEU A 127 -40.68 33.45 -43.59
C LEU A 127 -41.15 33.49 -45.05
N LYS A 128 -41.81 32.41 -45.51
CA LYS A 128 -42.25 32.22 -46.90
C LYS A 128 -43.77 32.45 -47.06
N LEU A 129 -44.13 32.91 -48.26
CA LEU A 129 -45.45 32.97 -48.93
C LEU A 129 -46.39 34.16 -48.67
N GLY A 130 -46.49 35.02 -49.70
CA GLY A 130 -47.68 35.83 -50.00
C GLY A 130 -47.53 37.35 -49.83
N GLY A 131 -47.05 38.05 -50.87
CA GLY A 131 -47.22 39.50 -51.02
C GLY A 131 -45.97 40.35 -50.78
N ALA A 132 -45.57 41.08 -51.85
CA ALA A 132 -44.65 42.22 -51.97
C ALA A 132 -43.44 42.35 -51.01
N TYR A 133 -42.24 42.34 -51.59
CA TYR A 133 -41.00 42.77 -50.94
C TYR A 133 -41.14 44.22 -50.44
N THR A 134 -41.17 44.39 -49.13
CA THR A 134 -40.78 45.64 -48.48
C THR A 134 -39.45 45.42 -47.79
N SER A 135 -38.53 46.35 -47.98
CA SER A 135 -37.14 46.36 -47.52
C SER A 135 -36.96 45.76 -46.13
N ALA A 136 -35.98 44.86 -45.99
CA ALA A 136 -35.59 44.24 -44.72
C ALA A 136 -35.40 45.29 -43.62
N SER A 137 -36.33 45.33 -42.66
CA SER A 137 -36.07 46.05 -41.41
C SER A 137 -35.07 45.25 -40.60
N SER A 138 -33.95 45.87 -40.25
CA SER A 138 -32.80 45.36 -39.51
C SER A 138 -33.08 44.95 -38.05
N ARG A 139 -34.13 44.16 -37.77
CA ARG A 139 -34.72 44.15 -36.42
C ARG A 139 -34.65 42.89 -35.56
N ASP A 140 -34.21 41.73 -36.04
CA ASP A 140 -33.93 40.60 -35.13
C ASP A 140 -32.63 39.91 -35.53
N SER A 141 -31.60 40.02 -34.69
CA SER A 141 -30.34 39.30 -34.85
C SER A 141 -30.07 38.55 -33.55
N THR A 142 -30.55 37.32 -33.47
CA THR A 142 -30.12 36.38 -32.44
C THR A 142 -28.75 35.86 -32.86
N VAL A 143 -27.74 36.07 -32.02
CA VAL A 143 -26.41 35.48 -32.20
C VAL A 143 -26.35 34.20 -31.39
N PHE A 144 -26.11 33.08 -32.06
CA PHE A 144 -25.87 31.80 -31.41
C PHE A 144 -24.37 31.65 -31.16
N PHE A 145 -24.00 31.27 -29.94
CA PHE A 145 -22.64 30.89 -29.61
C PHE A 145 -22.64 29.41 -29.26
N TRP A 146 -21.76 28.67 -29.92
CA TRP A 146 -21.44 27.30 -29.56
C TRP A 146 -20.09 27.35 -28.85
N ILE A 147 -20.04 26.82 -27.63
CA ILE A 147 -18.79 26.65 -26.89
C ILE A 147 -18.58 25.16 -26.72
N LYS A 148 -17.60 24.62 -27.44
CA LYS A 148 -17.10 23.27 -27.20
C LYS A 148 -15.87 23.40 -26.32
N VAL A 149 -16.00 23.01 -25.05
CA VAL A 149 -14.85 22.82 -24.16
C VAL A 149 -14.50 21.34 -24.26
N THR A 150 -13.35 21.04 -24.88
CA THR A 150 -12.80 19.68 -24.89
C THR A 150 -11.52 19.74 -24.08
N GLU A 151 -11.37 18.81 -23.14
CA GLU A 151 -10.09 18.55 -22.50
C GLU A 151 -9.05 18.24 -23.59
N ALA A 152 -7.87 18.83 -23.50
CA ALA A 152 -6.76 18.37 -24.33
C ALA A 152 -6.34 17.01 -23.77
N ASN A 153 -6.67 15.93 -24.49
CA ASN A 153 -6.55 14.52 -24.08
C ASN A 153 -7.42 14.12 -22.87
N PRO A 154 -8.76 13.97 -23.03
CA PRO A 154 -9.51 13.22 -22.04
C PRO A 154 -8.97 11.79 -22.04
N GLU A 155 -8.58 11.26 -20.87
CA GLU A 155 -8.21 9.85 -20.73
C GLU A 155 -9.37 9.00 -21.27
N ARG A 156 -9.21 8.41 -22.46
CA ARG A 156 -10.26 7.56 -23.03
C ARG A 156 -10.10 6.18 -22.45
N VAL A 157 -11.09 5.75 -21.71
CA VAL A 157 -11.13 4.42 -21.10
C VAL A 157 -11.79 3.45 -22.07
N PHE A 158 -11.03 2.43 -22.45
CA PHE A 158 -11.48 1.29 -23.23
C PHE A 158 -11.45 0.02 -22.39
N TYR A 159 -12.18 -0.99 -22.84
CA TYR A 159 -12.34 -2.26 -22.17
C TYR A 159 -12.06 -3.40 -23.14
N ILE A 160 -11.40 -4.43 -22.65
CA ILE A 160 -11.19 -5.70 -23.34
C ILE A 160 -11.74 -6.86 -22.50
N SER A 161 -12.29 -7.90 -23.14
CA SER A 161 -12.81 -9.11 -22.51
C SER A 161 -12.55 -10.33 -23.39
N PRO A 162 -12.34 -11.54 -22.85
CA PRO A 162 -12.16 -12.74 -23.67
C PRO A 162 -13.37 -13.04 -24.59
N THR A 163 -14.55 -12.53 -24.24
CA THR A 163 -15.81 -12.69 -25.01
C THR A 163 -16.20 -11.46 -25.82
N GLY A 164 -15.32 -10.45 -25.89
CA GLY A 164 -15.57 -9.19 -26.59
C GLY A 164 -15.60 -9.30 -28.11
N ASN A 165 -15.61 -8.16 -28.80
CA ASN A 165 -15.59 -8.08 -30.25
C ASN A 165 -14.72 -6.92 -30.75
N ASP A 166 -13.68 -7.21 -31.54
CA ASP A 166 -12.71 -6.21 -32.03
C ASP A 166 -13.28 -5.21 -33.03
N ALA A 167 -14.45 -5.51 -33.62
CA ALA A 167 -15.22 -4.59 -34.43
C ALA A 167 -16.10 -3.63 -33.59
N GLY A 168 -16.16 -3.85 -32.27
CA GLY A 168 -16.90 -3.02 -31.32
C GLY A 168 -16.23 -1.68 -31.02
N THR A 169 -16.90 -0.89 -30.18
CA THR A 169 -16.42 0.45 -29.82
C THR A 169 -15.31 0.47 -28.77
N GLY A 170 -15.09 -0.65 -28.06
CA GLY A 170 -14.17 -0.72 -26.92
C GLY A 170 -14.75 -0.13 -25.64
N GLY A 171 -16.02 0.31 -25.63
CA GLY A 171 -16.70 0.75 -24.41
C GLY A 171 -17.09 -0.43 -23.50
N GLN A 172 -17.41 -0.15 -22.23
CA GLN A 172 -17.69 -1.17 -21.22
C GLN A 172 -18.78 -2.19 -21.62
N GLN A 173 -19.82 -1.76 -22.35
CA GLN A 173 -20.89 -2.62 -22.85
C GLN A 173 -20.59 -3.31 -24.19
N SER A 174 -19.49 -2.93 -24.84
CA SER A 174 -19.03 -3.48 -26.13
C SER A 174 -17.50 -3.55 -26.12
N PRO A 175 -16.90 -4.32 -25.20
CA PRO A 175 -15.45 -4.40 -25.07
C PRO A 175 -14.84 -5.02 -26.34
N TRP A 176 -13.58 -4.65 -26.61
CA TRP A 176 -12.77 -5.37 -27.59
C TRP A 176 -12.40 -6.76 -27.05
N ARG A 177 -11.78 -7.59 -27.90
CA ARG A 177 -11.48 -8.99 -27.55
C ARG A 177 -9.99 -9.27 -27.48
N THR A 178 -9.25 -8.81 -28.47
CA THR A 178 -7.89 -9.31 -28.76
C THR A 178 -6.84 -8.32 -28.26
N PRO A 179 -5.92 -8.73 -27.36
CA PRO A 179 -5.01 -7.80 -26.68
C PRO A 179 -4.16 -6.94 -27.62
N HIS A 180 -3.36 -7.55 -28.52
CA HIS A 180 -2.48 -6.80 -29.43
C HIS A 180 -3.27 -5.84 -30.35
N LEU A 181 -4.41 -6.28 -30.90
CA LEU A 181 -5.28 -5.43 -31.73
C LEU A 181 -5.90 -4.26 -30.96
N SER A 182 -6.18 -4.47 -29.67
CA SER A 182 -6.79 -3.46 -28.80
C SER A 182 -5.77 -2.39 -28.41
N VAL A 183 -4.59 -2.85 -28.00
CA VAL A 183 -3.48 -1.99 -27.58
C VAL A 183 -2.96 -1.15 -28.75
N ALA A 184 -2.87 -1.70 -29.96
CA ALA A 184 -2.45 -0.98 -31.16
C ALA A 184 -3.38 0.19 -31.57
N LYS A 185 -4.63 0.25 -31.03
CA LYS A 185 -5.58 1.35 -31.30
C LYS A 185 -5.40 2.55 -30.36
N LEU A 186 -4.66 2.38 -29.27
CA LEU A 186 -4.51 3.40 -28.24
C LEU A 186 -3.67 4.56 -28.75
N VAL A 187 -3.91 5.74 -28.20
CA VAL A 187 -3.09 6.94 -28.39
C VAL A 187 -2.68 7.49 -27.01
N PRO A 188 -1.71 8.43 -26.93
CA PRO A 188 -1.29 9.02 -25.66
C PRO A 188 -2.47 9.50 -24.80
N GLY A 189 -2.50 9.05 -23.54
CA GLY A 189 -3.56 9.35 -22.55
C GLY A 189 -4.65 8.27 -22.45
N ASP A 190 -4.72 7.32 -23.38
CA ASP A 190 -5.73 6.26 -23.31
C ASP A 190 -5.42 5.23 -22.21
N THR A 191 -6.49 4.70 -21.61
CA THR A 191 -6.44 3.58 -20.67
C THR A 191 -7.20 2.39 -21.25
N LEU A 192 -6.59 1.20 -21.26
CA LEU A 192 -7.25 -0.06 -21.60
C LEU A 192 -7.40 -0.93 -20.35
N ILE A 193 -8.65 -1.22 -19.99
CA ILE A 193 -9.01 -2.05 -18.84
C ILE A 193 -9.28 -3.49 -19.30
N PHE A 194 -8.50 -4.44 -18.82
CA PHE A 194 -8.72 -5.88 -18.98
C PHE A 194 -9.81 -6.31 -18.00
N LEU A 195 -10.95 -6.77 -18.52
CA LEU A 195 -11.99 -7.39 -17.71
C LEU A 195 -11.54 -8.80 -17.29
N ASP A 196 -12.18 -9.32 -16.23
CA ASP A 196 -11.91 -10.64 -15.69
C ASP A 196 -11.89 -11.74 -16.78
N GLY A 197 -10.97 -12.68 -16.62
CA GLY A 197 -10.75 -13.81 -17.51
C GLY A 197 -9.31 -13.98 -17.99
N GLU A 198 -9.15 -14.96 -18.88
CA GLU A 198 -7.86 -15.39 -19.43
C GLU A 198 -7.70 -14.92 -20.88
N TYR A 199 -6.54 -14.36 -21.20
CA TYR A 199 -6.15 -13.88 -22.52
C TYR A 199 -4.94 -14.67 -23.00
N VAL A 200 -5.17 -15.68 -23.84
CA VAL A 200 -4.12 -16.57 -24.35
C VAL A 200 -3.46 -15.95 -25.58
N LEU A 201 -2.12 -15.93 -25.57
CA LEU A 201 -1.25 -15.51 -26.65
C LEU A 201 -0.38 -16.71 -27.06
N SER A 202 -0.36 -17.02 -28.35
CA SER A 202 0.19 -18.28 -28.88
C SER A 202 1.15 -18.10 -30.06
N GLU A 203 1.11 -16.93 -30.72
CA GLU A 203 1.92 -16.63 -31.90
C GLU A 203 2.62 -15.27 -31.79
N PHE A 204 3.68 -15.09 -32.56
CA PHE A 204 4.48 -13.85 -32.57
C PHE A 204 3.66 -12.61 -32.95
N ASP A 205 2.70 -12.74 -33.87
CA ASP A 205 1.84 -11.64 -34.29
C ASP A 205 0.80 -11.24 -33.21
N GLU A 206 0.69 -12.04 -32.14
CA GLU A 206 -0.22 -11.78 -31.02
C GLU A 206 0.43 -11.03 -29.85
N ILE A 207 1.74 -10.78 -29.92
CA ILE A 207 2.50 -10.06 -28.89
C ILE A 207 1.97 -8.63 -28.76
N ILE A 208 1.79 -8.18 -27.51
CA ILE A 208 1.29 -6.85 -27.21
C ILE A 208 2.43 -5.83 -27.34
N ILE A 209 2.27 -4.86 -28.23
CA ILE A 209 3.22 -3.77 -28.43
C ILE A 209 2.45 -2.44 -28.31
N PRO A 210 2.56 -1.72 -27.18
CA PRO A 210 1.89 -0.44 -27.01
C PRO A 210 2.55 0.67 -27.85
N PRO A 211 1.78 1.65 -28.35
CA PRO A 211 2.37 2.89 -28.81
C PRO A 211 2.95 3.69 -27.63
N SER A 212 3.82 4.66 -27.90
CA SER A 212 4.30 5.56 -26.85
C SER A 212 3.21 6.50 -26.35
N GLY A 213 3.22 6.77 -25.05
CA GLY A 213 2.53 7.91 -24.46
C GLY A 213 3.36 9.20 -24.56
N THR A 214 3.01 10.17 -23.72
CA THR A 214 3.78 11.41 -23.51
C THR A 214 3.83 11.74 -22.02
N GLU A 215 4.72 12.65 -21.62
CA GLU A 215 4.88 13.10 -20.23
C GLU A 215 3.56 13.47 -19.54
N ASP A 216 2.68 14.19 -20.25
CA ASP A 216 1.37 14.63 -19.76
C ASP A 216 0.22 13.65 -20.09
N ALA A 217 0.48 12.54 -20.80
CA ALA A 217 -0.55 11.63 -21.30
C ALA A 217 0.00 10.21 -21.52
N TRP A 218 0.11 9.45 -20.43
CA TRP A 218 0.62 8.08 -20.44
C TRP A 218 -0.38 7.11 -21.09
N ILE A 219 0.11 6.04 -21.69
CA ILE A 219 -0.74 4.91 -22.04
C ILE A 219 -0.81 3.98 -20.84
N THR A 220 -2.03 3.62 -20.42
CA THR A 220 -2.25 2.75 -19.27
C THR A 220 -2.91 1.44 -19.68
N LEU A 221 -2.30 0.31 -19.32
CA LEU A 221 -2.87 -1.03 -19.42
C LEU A 221 -3.13 -1.52 -18.00
N THR A 222 -4.37 -1.86 -17.65
CA THR A 222 -4.69 -2.26 -16.27
C THR A 222 -5.78 -3.31 -16.17
N GLY A 223 -5.74 -4.18 -15.16
CA GLY A 223 -6.85 -5.08 -14.85
C GLY A 223 -8.02 -4.37 -14.19
N ALA A 224 -9.24 -4.90 -14.37
CA ALA A 224 -10.44 -4.38 -13.74
C ALA A 224 -10.36 -4.45 -12.20
N PRO A 225 -10.80 -3.40 -11.48
CA PRO A 225 -10.74 -3.39 -10.02
C PRO A 225 -11.42 -4.63 -9.39
N GLY A 226 -10.75 -5.25 -8.41
CA GLY A 226 -11.24 -6.44 -7.71
C GLY A 226 -10.96 -7.76 -8.41
N PHE A 227 -10.41 -7.74 -9.62
CA PHE A 227 -9.99 -8.91 -10.39
C PHE A 227 -8.51 -8.78 -10.77
N LYS A 228 -7.88 -9.92 -11.05
CA LYS A 228 -6.51 -10.02 -11.58
C LYS A 228 -6.55 -10.79 -12.91
N PRO A 229 -6.91 -10.16 -14.03
CA PRO A 229 -6.99 -10.85 -15.32
C PRO A 229 -5.64 -11.41 -15.73
N SER A 230 -5.64 -12.59 -16.35
CA SER A 230 -4.41 -13.30 -16.71
C SER A 230 -4.11 -13.20 -18.20
N ILE A 231 -2.89 -12.81 -18.53
CA ILE A 231 -2.33 -12.91 -19.87
C ILE A 231 -1.45 -14.15 -19.91
N LYS A 232 -1.82 -15.12 -20.73
CA LYS A 232 -1.18 -16.44 -20.76
C LYS A 232 -0.42 -16.70 -22.04
N GLY A 233 0.81 -17.19 -21.93
CA GLY A 233 1.61 -17.61 -23.07
C GLY A 233 1.56 -19.12 -23.33
N GLU A 234 1.54 -19.51 -24.60
CA GLU A 234 1.72 -20.91 -25.02
C GLU A 234 2.54 -21.03 -26.30
N ASN A 235 2.84 -22.26 -26.74
CA ASN A 235 3.48 -22.53 -28.03
C ASN A 235 4.83 -21.81 -28.23
N ASN A 236 5.66 -21.77 -27.18
CA ASN A 236 6.98 -21.11 -27.18
C ASN A 236 6.87 -19.62 -27.52
N LEU A 237 5.84 -18.95 -26.97
CA LEU A 237 5.66 -17.50 -27.12
C LEU A 237 6.91 -16.78 -26.62
N TYR A 238 7.41 -15.85 -27.45
CA TYR A 238 8.62 -15.08 -27.13
C TYR A 238 8.40 -14.13 -25.96
N SER A 239 7.36 -13.31 -26.00
CA SER A 239 6.94 -12.52 -24.85
C SER A 239 5.47 -12.14 -24.91
N ALA A 240 4.83 -11.84 -23.77
CA ALA A 240 3.47 -11.29 -23.81
C ALA A 240 3.47 -9.81 -24.19
N ILE A 241 4.45 -9.03 -23.70
CA ILE A 241 4.56 -7.60 -23.97
C ILE A 241 5.98 -7.24 -24.39
N ILE A 242 6.11 -6.54 -25.52
CA ILE A 242 7.38 -5.92 -25.94
C ILE A 242 7.29 -4.40 -25.77
N LEU A 243 8.21 -3.84 -24.99
CA LEU A 243 8.37 -2.40 -24.73
C LEU A 243 9.68 -1.86 -25.33
N SER A 244 10.05 -2.33 -26.52
CA SER A 244 11.16 -1.79 -27.30
C SER A 244 10.74 -0.51 -28.04
N ASP A 245 11.58 0.55 -28.02
CA ASP A 245 11.31 1.86 -28.67
C ASP A 245 9.98 2.52 -28.22
N VAL A 246 9.67 2.43 -26.92
CA VAL A 246 8.46 3.05 -26.34
C VAL A 246 8.75 3.90 -25.11
N SER A 247 7.84 4.84 -24.83
CA SER A 247 7.91 5.63 -23.61
C SER A 247 6.56 5.96 -22.99
N TYR A 248 6.56 6.29 -21.70
CA TYR A 248 5.39 6.73 -20.93
C TYR A 248 4.26 5.69 -20.90
N ILE A 249 4.61 4.48 -20.46
CA ILE A 249 3.71 3.33 -20.38
C ILE A 249 3.52 2.92 -18.93
N LYS A 250 2.27 2.73 -18.52
CA LYS A 250 1.91 2.14 -17.23
C LYS A 250 1.19 0.80 -17.43
N ILE A 251 1.65 -0.24 -16.75
CA ILE A 251 1.04 -1.58 -16.76
C ILE A 251 0.76 -1.97 -15.31
N SER A 252 -0.48 -2.35 -14.98
CA SER A 252 -0.84 -2.64 -13.58
C SER A 252 -1.95 -3.66 -13.38
N ASN A 253 -2.03 -4.27 -12.20
CA ASN A 253 -3.12 -5.18 -11.80
C ASN A 253 -3.37 -6.32 -12.82
N LEU A 254 -2.31 -6.97 -13.30
CA LEU A 254 -2.39 -8.09 -14.25
C LEU A 254 -1.57 -9.29 -13.76
N GLU A 255 -1.99 -10.48 -14.16
CA GLU A 255 -1.26 -11.73 -13.99
C GLU A 255 -0.63 -12.15 -15.33
N PHE A 256 0.61 -12.64 -15.31
CA PHE A 256 1.30 -13.25 -16.45
C PHE A 256 1.77 -14.66 -16.09
N THR A 257 1.35 -15.66 -16.87
CA THR A 257 1.69 -17.08 -16.60
C THR A 257 1.63 -17.94 -17.86
N SER A 258 2.18 -19.15 -17.84
CA SER A 258 2.00 -20.12 -18.94
C SER A 258 0.58 -20.70 -18.98
N VAL A 259 0.14 -21.13 -20.16
CA VAL A 259 -1.03 -22.03 -20.30
C VAL A 259 -0.61 -23.43 -19.87
N THR A 260 -0.95 -23.85 -18.65
CA THR A 260 -0.74 -25.24 -18.18
C THR A 260 0.63 -25.83 -18.54
N GLY A 261 1.71 -25.07 -18.29
CA GLY A 261 3.07 -25.56 -18.51
C GLY A 261 3.58 -25.53 -19.94
N GLU A 262 2.82 -24.96 -20.87
CA GLU A 262 3.31 -24.62 -22.20
C GLU A 262 4.49 -23.66 -22.12
N TYR A 263 5.41 -23.78 -23.07
CA TYR A 263 6.63 -22.97 -23.08
C TYR A 263 6.26 -21.50 -23.32
N PHE A 264 6.58 -20.62 -22.37
CA PHE A 264 6.40 -19.19 -22.43
C PHE A 264 7.68 -18.49 -21.94
N ARG A 265 8.40 -17.84 -22.86
CA ARG A 265 9.77 -17.36 -22.62
C ARG A 265 9.82 -16.18 -21.66
N ASP A 266 9.56 -14.94 -22.09
CA ASP A 266 9.61 -13.76 -21.20
C ASP A 266 8.20 -13.20 -20.93
N ALA A 267 7.86 -12.74 -19.73
CA ALA A 267 6.55 -12.08 -19.56
C ALA A 267 6.53 -10.67 -20.17
N ILE A 268 7.52 -9.84 -19.83
CA ILE A 268 7.69 -8.48 -20.36
C ILE A 268 9.13 -8.30 -20.83
N ASN A 269 9.31 -7.98 -22.10
CA ASN A 269 10.62 -7.80 -22.73
C ASN A 269 10.79 -6.39 -23.31
N GLY A 270 11.99 -5.83 -23.27
CA GLY A 270 12.36 -4.67 -24.07
C GLY A 270 13.87 -4.60 -24.21
N VAL A 271 14.42 -5.18 -25.26
CA VAL A 271 15.87 -5.27 -25.47
C VAL A 271 16.38 -4.45 -26.64
N ASP A 272 15.47 -3.77 -27.35
CA ASP A 272 15.79 -2.96 -28.54
C ASP A 272 15.28 -1.52 -28.38
N GLY A 273 16.01 -0.58 -28.96
CA GLY A 273 15.61 0.83 -29.01
C GLY A 273 15.60 1.53 -27.64
N PRO A 274 15.29 2.83 -27.60
CA PRO A 274 15.16 3.58 -26.36
C PRO A 274 13.91 3.14 -25.58
N ILE A 275 14.06 2.87 -24.29
CA ILE A 275 12.96 2.52 -23.40
C ILE A 275 12.95 3.53 -22.27
N ASN A 276 11.86 4.29 -22.11
CA ASN A 276 11.86 5.44 -21.21
C ASN A 276 10.53 5.64 -20.46
N HIS A 277 10.56 5.97 -19.17
CA HIS A 277 9.36 6.25 -18.37
C HIS A 277 8.35 5.08 -18.40
N ILE A 278 8.74 3.95 -17.81
CA ILE A 278 7.91 2.74 -17.70
C ILE A 278 7.53 2.52 -16.25
N VAL A 279 6.26 2.23 -15.98
CA VAL A 279 5.76 1.86 -14.66
C VAL A 279 5.08 0.49 -14.74
N LEU A 280 5.60 -0.46 -13.97
CA LEU A 280 5.04 -1.80 -13.78
C LEU A 280 4.60 -1.90 -12.31
N GLU A 281 3.30 -2.03 -12.05
CA GLU A 281 2.74 -1.89 -10.69
C GLU A 281 1.73 -2.99 -10.35
N ASP A 282 1.84 -3.64 -9.20
CA ASP A 282 0.91 -4.71 -8.77
C ASP A 282 0.76 -5.78 -9.87
N LEU A 283 1.87 -6.34 -10.33
CA LEU A 283 1.86 -7.46 -11.30
C LEU A 283 2.17 -8.77 -10.57
N ASP A 284 1.45 -9.84 -10.94
CA ASP A 284 1.81 -11.21 -10.57
C ASP A 284 2.39 -11.90 -11.81
N ILE A 285 3.69 -12.10 -11.86
CA ILE A 285 4.40 -12.74 -12.97
C ILE A 285 4.98 -14.06 -12.46
N HIS A 286 4.53 -15.19 -12.99
CA HIS A 286 5.00 -16.49 -12.52
C HIS A 286 4.88 -17.62 -13.53
N HIS A 287 5.62 -18.70 -13.30
CA HIS A 287 5.61 -19.88 -14.18
C HIS A 287 5.95 -19.49 -15.63
N ILE A 288 7.05 -18.73 -15.73
CA ILE A 288 7.65 -18.20 -16.95
C ILE A 288 8.96 -18.94 -17.17
N ASP A 289 9.25 -19.39 -18.39
CA ASP A 289 10.40 -20.24 -18.67
C ASP A 289 11.74 -19.50 -18.74
N GLU A 290 11.75 -18.22 -19.14
CA GLU A 290 12.93 -17.36 -19.14
C GLU A 290 12.79 -16.28 -18.06
N PHE A 291 12.66 -15.01 -18.43
CA PHE A 291 12.60 -13.90 -17.47
C PHE A 291 11.18 -13.44 -17.21
N GLY A 292 10.91 -13.09 -15.95
CA GLY A 292 9.70 -12.32 -15.65
C GLY A 292 9.74 -10.96 -16.37
N ILE A 293 10.82 -10.20 -16.18
CA ILE A 293 11.08 -8.94 -16.86
C ILE A 293 12.50 -8.94 -17.42
N ASN A 294 12.67 -8.50 -18.67
CA ASN A 294 13.96 -8.43 -19.33
C ASN A 294 14.13 -7.11 -20.10
N PHE A 295 15.03 -6.23 -19.65
CA PHE A 295 15.27 -4.94 -20.33
C PHE A 295 16.74 -4.66 -20.65
N ARG A 296 16.99 -4.07 -21.81
CA ARG A 296 18.27 -3.42 -22.17
C ARG A 296 18.07 -1.91 -22.25
N ASP A 297 19.08 -1.14 -21.84
CA ASP A 297 19.15 0.32 -22.07
C ASP A 297 17.88 1.10 -21.66
N VAL A 298 17.29 0.74 -20.50
CA VAL A 298 16.08 1.38 -19.98
C VAL A 298 16.39 2.56 -19.07
N GLU A 299 15.63 3.64 -19.22
CA GLU A 299 15.70 4.84 -18.40
C GLU A 299 14.34 5.11 -17.73
N HIS A 300 14.32 5.53 -16.46
CA HIS A 300 13.08 5.83 -15.72
C HIS A 300 12.10 4.64 -15.64
N LEU A 301 12.58 3.47 -15.23
CA LEU A 301 11.74 2.30 -14.93
C LEU A 301 11.38 2.26 -13.43
N GLN A 302 10.10 2.04 -13.15
CA GLN A 302 9.58 1.73 -11.82
C GLN A 302 8.92 0.35 -11.83
N VAL A 303 9.36 -0.55 -10.95
CA VAL A 303 8.73 -1.85 -10.68
C VAL A 303 8.25 -1.82 -9.23
N LEU A 304 6.93 -1.77 -9.03
CA LEU A 304 6.29 -1.44 -7.76
C LEU A 304 5.30 -2.53 -7.35
N ASP A 305 5.37 -3.01 -6.11
CA ASP A 305 4.36 -3.92 -5.54
C ASP A 305 4.17 -5.20 -6.37
N CYS A 306 5.19 -5.64 -7.10
CA CYS A 306 5.13 -6.79 -8.02
C CYS A 306 5.62 -8.08 -7.35
N ARG A 307 5.00 -9.20 -7.71
CA ARG A 307 5.49 -10.55 -7.39
C ARG A 307 5.95 -11.21 -8.67
N ILE A 308 7.25 -11.47 -8.76
CA ILE A 308 7.90 -12.06 -9.94
C ILE A 308 8.64 -13.30 -9.47
N PHE A 309 8.04 -14.47 -9.62
CA PHE A 309 8.46 -15.68 -8.92
C PHE A 309 8.25 -16.94 -9.76
N TYR A 310 9.05 -18.00 -9.53
CA TYR A 310 9.05 -19.20 -10.39
C TYR A 310 9.30 -18.85 -11.87
N CYS A 311 10.32 -18.03 -12.13
CA CYS A 311 10.85 -17.79 -13.47
C CYS A 311 12.02 -18.74 -13.74
N GLY A 312 12.16 -19.29 -14.94
CA GLY A 312 13.17 -20.30 -15.23
C GLY A 312 14.58 -19.74 -15.34
N PHE A 313 14.75 -18.53 -15.88
CA PHE A 313 16.06 -17.87 -15.99
C PHE A 313 16.26 -16.76 -14.95
N GLY A 314 15.23 -15.99 -14.61
CA GLY A 314 15.36 -14.98 -13.56
C GLY A 314 14.11 -14.14 -13.39
N ALA A 315 13.90 -13.54 -12.23
CA ALA A 315 12.77 -12.64 -12.06
C ALA A 315 12.99 -11.33 -12.85
N ILE A 316 14.17 -10.70 -12.71
CA ILE A 316 14.53 -9.49 -13.48
C ILE A 316 15.91 -9.65 -14.13
N GLY A 317 15.95 -9.56 -15.46
CA GLY A 317 17.15 -9.63 -16.28
C GLY A 317 17.52 -8.29 -16.93
N GLY A 318 18.81 -7.98 -16.93
CA GLY A 318 19.41 -6.84 -17.63
C GLY A 318 20.58 -7.29 -18.50
N PRO A 319 20.38 -7.66 -19.77
CA PRO A 319 21.46 -8.05 -20.69
C PRO A 319 22.48 -6.91 -20.90
N PRO A 320 23.65 -7.22 -21.52
CA PRO A 320 24.67 -6.21 -21.78
C PRO A 320 24.11 -4.99 -22.52
N ALA A 321 24.45 -3.81 -22.01
CA ALA A 321 24.08 -2.53 -22.60
C ALA A 321 24.70 -2.37 -24.00
N GLU A 322 23.93 -1.79 -24.93
CA GLU A 322 24.46 -1.26 -26.19
C GLU A 322 24.78 0.24 -26.08
N ASN A 323 24.18 0.91 -25.09
CA ASN A 323 24.39 2.31 -24.77
C ASN A 323 24.83 2.44 -23.30
N ASP A 324 24.09 3.20 -22.50
CA ASP A 324 24.44 3.55 -21.13
C ASP A 324 23.79 2.59 -20.09
N GLY A 325 23.07 1.57 -20.55
CA GLY A 325 22.40 0.58 -19.69
C GLY A 325 21.23 1.16 -18.89
N TRP A 326 20.98 0.56 -17.74
CA TRP A 326 19.88 0.91 -16.83
C TRP A 326 20.18 2.20 -16.06
N ARG A 327 19.24 3.16 -16.10
CA ARG A 327 19.36 4.47 -15.41
C ARG A 327 18.05 4.94 -14.80
N HIS A 328 18.12 5.59 -13.63
CA HIS A 328 16.94 6.11 -12.90
C HIS A 328 15.89 5.03 -12.61
N ILE A 329 16.34 3.93 -12.01
CA ILE A 329 15.51 2.74 -11.78
C ILE A 329 15.07 2.68 -10.32
N LEU A 330 13.80 2.34 -10.11
CA LEU A 330 13.24 2.04 -8.79
C LEU A 330 12.57 0.66 -8.81
N ILE A 331 13.00 -0.23 -7.92
CA ILE A 331 12.35 -1.52 -7.65
C ILE A 331 11.95 -1.52 -6.19
N ARG A 332 10.65 -1.59 -5.90
CA ARG A 332 10.13 -1.33 -4.57
C ARG A 332 8.96 -2.20 -4.19
N ASP A 333 8.96 -2.70 -2.96
CA ASP A 333 7.85 -3.49 -2.39
C ASP A 333 7.59 -4.79 -3.19
N CYS A 334 8.63 -5.38 -3.77
CA CYS A 334 8.55 -6.53 -4.68
C CYS A 334 9.01 -7.86 -4.05
N ASP A 335 8.57 -8.97 -4.63
CA ASP A 335 9.09 -10.33 -4.39
C ASP A 335 9.75 -10.87 -5.66
N LEU A 336 11.05 -11.18 -5.61
CA LEU A 336 11.89 -11.66 -6.72
C LEU A 336 12.45 -13.07 -6.45
N SER A 337 11.61 -13.97 -5.98
CA SER A 337 12.02 -15.26 -5.41
C SER A 337 11.84 -16.46 -6.35
N TYR A 338 12.49 -17.57 -6.03
CA TYR A 338 12.30 -18.86 -6.72
C TYR A 338 12.70 -18.86 -8.21
N SER A 339 13.63 -18.01 -8.62
CA SER A 339 14.23 -18.09 -9.95
C SER A 339 14.98 -19.41 -10.11
N GLY A 340 14.76 -20.08 -11.24
CA GLY A 340 15.29 -21.41 -11.55
C GLY A 340 14.42 -22.57 -11.09
N HIS A 341 13.34 -22.32 -10.34
CA HIS A 341 12.45 -23.36 -9.81
C HIS A 341 11.29 -23.71 -10.74
N TYR A 342 11.26 -23.22 -11.98
CA TYR A 342 10.25 -23.60 -12.95
C TYR A 342 10.86 -23.69 -14.35
N TYR A 343 10.50 -24.73 -15.10
CA TYR A 343 10.81 -24.82 -16.52
C TYR A 343 9.88 -25.85 -17.18
N GLN A 344 9.26 -25.46 -18.28
CA GLN A 344 8.37 -26.22 -19.16
C GLN A 344 7.28 -26.98 -18.40
N GLY A 345 6.55 -26.25 -17.54
CA GLY A 345 5.41 -26.79 -16.80
C GLY A 345 5.76 -27.61 -15.57
N VAL A 346 7.03 -27.67 -15.19
CA VAL A 346 7.49 -28.47 -14.06
C VAL A 346 8.23 -27.57 -13.08
N GLU A 347 7.73 -27.53 -11.84
CA GLU A 347 8.45 -26.95 -10.72
C GLU A 347 9.68 -27.80 -10.38
N ASP A 348 10.75 -27.15 -9.96
CA ASP A 348 12.04 -27.75 -9.64
C ASP A 348 12.67 -28.60 -10.76
N ASN A 349 12.31 -28.33 -12.01
CA ASN A 349 12.70 -29.15 -13.15
C ASN A 349 14.24 -29.28 -13.25
N PRO A 350 14.79 -30.51 -13.17
CA PRO A 350 16.24 -30.73 -13.34
C PRO A 350 16.72 -30.52 -14.79
N LEU A 351 15.80 -30.36 -15.74
CA LEU A 351 16.08 -30.04 -17.14
C LEU A 351 16.16 -28.54 -17.40
N ASN A 352 15.92 -27.68 -16.41
CA ASN A 352 16.11 -26.24 -16.55
C ASN A 352 17.57 -25.98 -17.02
N PRO A 353 17.78 -25.38 -18.21
CA PRO A 353 19.11 -25.24 -18.80
C PRO A 353 19.89 -24.02 -18.28
N TYR A 354 19.24 -23.12 -17.54
CA TYR A 354 19.84 -21.86 -17.13
C TYR A 354 20.80 -22.06 -15.95
N ASP A 355 22.03 -21.58 -16.11
CA ASP A 355 23.04 -21.58 -15.05
C ASP A 355 22.76 -20.43 -14.08
N ARG A 356 22.58 -20.77 -12.80
CA ARG A 356 22.38 -19.81 -11.69
C ARG A 356 21.36 -18.70 -11.99
N PRO A 357 20.06 -19.05 -12.11
CA PRO A 357 18.98 -18.06 -12.21
C PRO A 357 18.89 -17.11 -11.01
N ASP A 358 19.17 -15.82 -11.23
CA ASP A 358 19.19 -14.81 -10.17
C ASP A 358 17.79 -14.24 -9.90
N GLY A 359 17.56 -13.71 -8.69
CA GLY A 359 16.41 -12.86 -8.42
C GLY A 359 16.47 -11.57 -9.26
N LEU A 360 17.62 -10.92 -9.28
CA LEU A 360 17.93 -9.81 -10.17
C LEU A 360 19.36 -9.94 -10.68
N GLY A 361 19.52 -9.98 -12.00
CA GLY A 361 20.82 -10.07 -12.67
C GLY A 361 20.97 -8.95 -13.70
N LEU A 362 21.83 -7.96 -13.40
CA LEU A 362 22.07 -6.80 -14.27
C LEU A 362 23.50 -6.74 -14.77
N GLU A 363 23.66 -6.65 -16.08
CA GLU A 363 24.94 -6.33 -16.73
C GLU A 363 25.32 -4.84 -16.58
N ALA A 364 26.56 -4.51 -16.96
CA ALA A 364 27.14 -3.20 -16.72
C ALA A 364 26.23 -2.06 -17.23
N SER A 365 25.98 -1.09 -16.34
CA SER A 365 25.05 0.03 -16.55
C SER A 365 25.48 1.26 -15.76
N ASP A 366 25.12 2.47 -16.20
CA ASP A 366 25.51 3.73 -15.55
C ASP A 366 24.77 4.01 -14.24
N GLY A 367 23.58 3.44 -14.05
CA GLY A 367 22.70 3.71 -12.90
C GLY A 367 22.19 5.16 -12.88
N PRO A 368 21.58 5.62 -11.78
CA PRO A 368 21.40 4.91 -10.51
C PRO A 368 20.28 3.87 -10.54
N ILE A 369 20.37 2.90 -9.62
CA ILE A 369 19.35 1.87 -9.37
C ILE A 369 19.05 1.85 -7.88
N GLU A 370 17.78 1.97 -7.51
CA GLU A 370 17.29 1.85 -6.13
C GLU A 370 16.44 0.58 -6.00
N ILE A 371 16.80 -0.28 -5.03
CA ILE A 371 16.12 -1.52 -4.70
C ILE A 371 15.75 -1.44 -3.22
N VAL A 372 14.45 -1.36 -2.92
CA VAL A 372 13.98 -1.06 -1.56
C VAL A 372 12.78 -1.90 -1.14
N ARG A 373 12.82 -2.46 0.08
CA ARG A 373 11.74 -3.32 0.59
C ARG A 373 11.42 -4.48 -0.35
N VAL A 374 12.48 -5.09 -0.88
CA VAL A 374 12.38 -6.25 -1.78
C VAL A 374 12.72 -7.53 -1.01
N THR A 375 11.91 -8.56 -1.22
CA THR A 375 12.19 -9.93 -0.77
C THR A 375 12.80 -10.75 -1.91
N VAL A 376 13.91 -11.42 -1.63
CA VAL A 376 14.67 -12.20 -2.62
C VAL A 376 15.13 -13.50 -1.99
N ARG A 377 14.41 -14.60 -2.25
CA ARG A 377 14.71 -15.89 -1.63
C ARG A 377 14.65 -17.07 -2.58
N HIS A 378 15.37 -18.13 -2.21
CA HIS A 378 15.32 -19.43 -2.89
C HIS A 378 15.59 -19.31 -4.40
N ASN A 379 16.42 -18.37 -4.82
CA ASN A 379 16.89 -18.36 -6.21
C ASN A 379 18.01 -19.40 -6.35
N ARG A 380 18.03 -20.13 -7.47
CA ARG A 380 19.10 -21.08 -7.80
C ARG A 380 20.42 -20.38 -8.16
N GLY A 381 20.37 -19.09 -8.46
CA GLY A 381 21.51 -18.21 -8.62
C GLY A 381 21.71 -17.29 -7.43
N ASP A 382 22.25 -16.11 -7.72
CA ASP A 382 22.48 -15.05 -6.76
C ASP A 382 21.12 -14.42 -6.36
N GLY A 383 21.05 -13.81 -5.19
CA GLY A 383 19.88 -13.00 -4.83
C GLY A 383 19.81 -11.76 -5.71
N LEU A 384 20.77 -10.86 -5.50
CA LEU A 384 20.91 -9.61 -6.25
C LEU A 384 22.33 -9.50 -6.83
N ASP A 385 22.48 -9.68 -8.14
CA ASP A 385 23.70 -9.42 -8.90
C ASP A 385 23.56 -8.12 -9.71
N SER A 386 24.28 -7.07 -9.30
CA SER A 386 24.22 -5.77 -9.96
C SER A 386 25.59 -5.28 -10.41
N LYS A 387 25.81 -5.29 -11.72
CA LYS A 387 26.95 -4.63 -12.37
C LYS A 387 26.75 -3.14 -12.63
N ALA A 388 25.57 -2.61 -12.31
CA ALA A 388 25.26 -1.19 -12.45
C ALA A 388 26.03 -0.34 -11.42
N ALA A 389 26.48 0.84 -11.85
CA ALA A 389 27.01 1.84 -10.94
C ALA A 389 25.89 2.48 -10.10
N ASN A 390 26.23 3.02 -8.94
CA ASN A 390 25.32 3.73 -8.05
C ASN A 390 24.06 2.91 -7.66
N THR A 391 24.24 1.60 -7.44
CA THR A 391 23.17 0.72 -6.94
C THR A 391 22.96 0.93 -5.44
N PHE A 392 21.74 1.23 -5.02
CA PHE A 392 21.34 1.38 -3.63
C PHE A 392 20.34 0.29 -3.24
N ILE A 393 20.75 -0.64 -2.40
CA ILE A 393 19.88 -1.69 -1.85
C ILE A 393 19.56 -1.35 -0.40
N HIS A 394 18.29 -1.22 -0.02
CA HIS A 394 17.94 -0.96 1.37
C HIS A 394 16.61 -1.49 1.87
N HIS A 395 16.56 -1.86 3.15
CA HIS A 395 15.36 -2.47 3.76
C HIS A 395 14.95 -3.77 3.06
N CYS A 396 15.92 -4.53 2.54
CA CYS A 396 15.63 -5.75 1.80
C CYS A 396 15.83 -7.00 2.67
N LEU A 397 15.08 -8.04 2.33
CA LEU A 397 15.29 -9.40 2.83
C LEU A 397 15.89 -10.25 1.72
N VAL A 398 17.16 -10.63 1.87
CA VAL A 398 17.87 -11.50 0.91
C VAL A 398 18.24 -12.80 1.62
N SER A 399 17.40 -13.82 1.47
CA SER A 399 17.49 -15.03 2.29
C SER A 399 17.51 -16.31 1.46
N ASN A 400 18.27 -17.32 1.86
CA ASN A 400 18.16 -18.67 1.30
C ASN A 400 18.35 -18.73 -0.23
N ASN A 401 19.23 -17.93 -0.83
CA ASN A 401 19.62 -18.08 -2.24
C ASN A 401 20.78 -19.07 -2.36
N TYR A 402 20.78 -19.91 -3.39
CA TYR A 402 21.78 -20.97 -3.55
C TYR A 402 23.19 -20.40 -3.79
N ALA A 403 23.30 -19.39 -4.66
CA ALA A 403 24.58 -18.73 -4.94
C ALA A 403 24.79 -17.48 -4.06
N ASP A 404 25.42 -16.42 -4.55
CA ASP A 404 25.77 -15.27 -3.71
C ASP A 404 24.51 -14.55 -3.21
N GLY A 405 24.52 -14.00 -1.98
CA GLY A 405 23.37 -13.25 -1.48
C GLY A 405 23.20 -11.92 -2.24
N ILE A 406 24.16 -11.02 -2.06
CA ILE A 406 24.27 -9.77 -2.83
C ILE A 406 25.67 -9.68 -3.44
N LYS A 407 25.72 -9.35 -4.73
CA LYS A 407 26.93 -9.15 -5.50
C LYS A 407 26.93 -7.80 -6.18
N LEU A 408 27.91 -6.97 -5.83
CA LEU A 408 28.06 -5.63 -6.36
C LEU A 408 29.32 -5.53 -7.21
N TRP A 409 29.16 -4.95 -8.40
CA TRP A 409 30.28 -4.64 -9.27
C TRP A 409 30.41 -3.16 -9.52
N GLY A 410 29.32 -2.43 -9.77
CA GLY A 410 29.44 -1.02 -10.14
C GLY A 410 29.88 -0.10 -9.00
N ALA A 411 30.65 0.93 -9.34
CA ALA A 411 31.16 1.92 -8.40
C ALA A 411 30.04 2.75 -7.78
N GLY A 412 30.24 3.23 -6.54
CA GLY A 412 29.28 4.09 -5.84
C GLY A 412 28.14 3.35 -5.16
N SER A 413 28.11 2.01 -5.26
CA SER A 413 27.02 1.19 -4.74
C SER A 413 27.05 1.05 -3.22
N LYS A 414 25.86 0.97 -2.62
CA LYS A 414 25.67 0.92 -1.16
C LYS A 414 24.53 -0.01 -0.75
N VAL A 415 24.66 -0.61 0.43
CA VAL A 415 23.65 -1.46 1.06
C VAL A 415 23.34 -0.93 2.47
N GLU A 416 22.06 -0.83 2.82
CA GLU A 416 21.61 -0.25 4.10
C GLU A 416 20.40 -0.98 4.69
N ASN A 417 20.34 -1.25 6.00
CA ASN A 417 19.17 -1.89 6.64
C ASN A 417 18.73 -3.21 5.97
N THR A 418 19.66 -4.03 5.53
CA THR A 418 19.35 -5.27 4.80
C THR A 418 19.78 -6.48 5.60
N LEU A 419 18.93 -7.51 5.62
CA LEU A 419 19.27 -8.85 6.12
C LEU A 419 19.74 -9.71 4.95
N ILE A 420 20.92 -10.31 5.09
CA ILE A 420 21.46 -11.31 4.17
C ILE A 420 21.70 -12.60 4.96
N CYS A 421 20.95 -13.66 4.67
CA CYS A 421 21.10 -14.91 5.40
C CYS A 421 20.82 -16.17 4.58
N GLY A 422 21.23 -17.33 5.09
CA GLY A 422 20.83 -18.62 4.50
C GLY A 422 21.47 -18.97 3.15
N THR A 423 22.48 -18.22 2.71
CA THR A 423 23.22 -18.45 1.46
C THR A 423 23.67 -19.91 1.35
N GLY A 424 23.52 -20.49 0.16
CA GLY A 424 23.72 -21.92 -0.09
C GLY A 424 22.43 -22.73 -0.11
N ASP A 425 21.32 -22.16 0.39
CA ASP A 425 19.97 -22.75 0.36
C ASP A 425 19.93 -24.25 0.73
N GLY A 426 20.52 -24.59 1.86
CA GLY A 426 20.56 -25.97 2.38
C GLY A 426 21.74 -26.80 1.90
N ALA A 427 22.51 -26.33 0.90
CA ALA A 427 23.71 -27.02 0.41
C ALA A 427 24.96 -26.65 1.23
N LEU A 428 25.33 -27.51 2.18
CA LEU A 428 26.52 -27.33 3.04
C LEU A 428 27.84 -27.34 2.26
N GLU A 429 27.86 -27.89 1.06
CA GLU A 429 29.01 -27.91 0.15
C GLU A 429 29.16 -26.61 -0.66
N SER A 430 28.14 -25.73 -0.66
CA SER A 430 28.17 -24.49 -1.43
C SER A 430 29.31 -23.58 -0.95
N GLY A 431 30.14 -23.12 -1.89
CA GLY A 431 31.22 -22.16 -1.65
C GLY A 431 30.82 -20.69 -1.89
N TRP A 432 29.56 -20.44 -2.25
CA TRP A 432 29.06 -19.09 -2.55
C TRP A 432 29.01 -18.21 -1.30
N CYS A 433 29.08 -16.89 -1.46
CA CYS A 433 29.28 -15.97 -0.35
C CYS A 433 28.01 -15.13 -0.11
N PRO A 434 27.63 -14.87 1.15
CA PRO A 434 26.50 -13.98 1.42
C PRO A 434 26.66 -12.60 0.79
N PHE A 435 27.88 -12.05 0.80
CA PHE A 435 28.15 -10.74 0.22
C PHE A 435 29.45 -10.69 -0.58
N VAL A 436 29.40 -10.12 -1.79
CA VAL A 436 30.53 -10.02 -2.70
C VAL A 436 30.66 -8.62 -3.29
N ILE A 437 31.91 -8.12 -3.35
CA ILE A 437 32.28 -6.97 -4.19
C ILE A 437 33.37 -7.43 -5.16
N SER A 438 33.13 -7.27 -6.47
CA SER A 438 34.12 -7.49 -7.52
C SER A 438 34.09 -6.33 -8.52
N TYR A 439 35.13 -5.51 -8.52
CA TYR A 439 35.20 -4.30 -9.35
C TYR A 439 36.48 -4.20 -10.16
N TRP A 440 36.31 -3.92 -11.45
CA TRP A 440 37.36 -3.92 -12.46
C TRP A 440 37.56 -2.57 -13.15
N GLY A 441 36.86 -1.52 -12.70
CA GLY A 441 36.91 -0.20 -13.31
C GLY A 441 38.03 0.71 -12.78
N ALA A 442 37.75 2.01 -12.68
CA ALA A 442 38.72 3.02 -12.31
C ALA A 442 39.07 3.00 -10.80
N PRO A 443 40.33 3.20 -10.41
CA PRO A 443 40.73 3.15 -9.00
C PRO A 443 40.00 4.20 -8.15
N ASN A 444 39.91 3.94 -6.85
CA ASN A 444 39.23 4.74 -5.83
C ASN A 444 37.69 4.73 -5.91
N ALA A 445 37.09 3.77 -6.62
CA ALA A 445 35.66 3.51 -6.51
C ALA A 445 35.26 3.25 -5.05
N THR A 446 34.06 3.68 -4.67
CA THR A 446 33.57 3.61 -3.28
C THR A 446 32.42 2.63 -3.16
N PHE A 447 32.40 1.84 -2.08
CA PHE A 447 31.28 1.01 -1.67
C PHE A 447 30.98 1.21 -0.18
N LYS A 448 29.71 1.10 0.23
CA LYS A 448 29.30 1.30 1.62
C LYS A 448 28.27 0.27 2.08
N LEU A 449 28.47 -0.31 3.25
CA LEU A 449 27.46 -1.08 3.98
C LEU A 449 27.17 -0.35 5.30
N THR A 450 25.89 -0.15 5.61
CA THR A 450 25.44 0.54 6.84
C THR A 450 24.31 -0.24 7.49
N ASN A 451 24.43 -0.62 8.76
CA ASN A 451 23.34 -1.33 9.46
C ASN A 451 22.86 -2.58 8.69
N VAL A 452 23.82 -3.38 8.19
CA VAL A 452 23.54 -4.62 7.46
C VAL A 452 23.83 -5.80 8.37
N THR A 453 22.94 -6.79 8.41
CA THR A 453 23.19 -8.07 9.09
C THR A 453 23.49 -9.13 8.05
N ILE A 454 24.67 -9.74 8.15
CA ILE A 454 25.07 -10.91 7.36
C ILE A 454 25.21 -12.09 8.31
N ALA A 455 24.39 -13.11 8.12
CA ALA A 455 24.39 -14.30 8.97
C ALA A 455 24.32 -15.58 8.14
N ASP A 456 25.21 -16.53 8.42
CA ASP A 456 25.30 -17.79 7.69
C ASP A 456 25.40 -18.98 8.67
N THR A 457 25.87 -20.14 8.22
CA THR A 457 26.17 -21.29 9.07
C THR A 457 27.66 -21.56 9.19
N PRO A 458 28.17 -21.96 10.38
CA PRO A 458 29.59 -22.20 10.57
C PRO A 458 30.03 -23.55 9.98
N ASP A 459 29.08 -24.33 9.45
CA ASP A 459 29.30 -25.65 8.87
C ASP A 459 29.52 -25.61 7.36
N ARG A 460 29.30 -24.46 6.70
CA ARG A 460 29.44 -24.29 5.25
C ARG A 460 30.72 -23.53 4.92
N PRO A 461 31.63 -24.04 4.07
CA PRO A 461 32.98 -23.49 3.88
C PRO A 461 33.02 -22.23 2.99
N SER A 462 32.26 -21.19 3.37
CA SER A 462 32.15 -19.90 2.70
C SER A 462 32.79 -18.77 3.52
N TYR A 463 33.16 -17.68 2.86
CA TYR A 463 33.48 -16.42 3.54
C TYR A 463 32.19 -15.71 3.96
N SER A 464 32.26 -14.92 5.04
CA SER A 464 31.15 -14.03 5.44
C SER A 464 30.90 -12.97 4.35
N ALA A 465 31.98 -12.41 3.84
CA ALA A 465 31.99 -11.44 2.75
C ALA A 465 33.33 -11.51 2.02
N HIS A 466 33.29 -11.34 0.70
CA HIS A 466 34.46 -11.46 -0.16
C HIS A 466 34.62 -10.19 -1.02
N ILE A 467 35.64 -9.38 -0.71
CA ILE A 467 35.85 -8.06 -1.30
C ILE A 467 37.13 -8.05 -2.15
N GLN A 468 36.99 -7.80 -3.46
CA GLN A 468 38.07 -7.76 -4.46
C GLN A 468 38.89 -9.06 -4.51
N TYR A 469 38.20 -10.20 -4.59
CA TYR A 469 38.88 -11.49 -4.61
C TYR A 469 39.58 -11.81 -5.94
N ASP A 470 39.04 -11.27 -7.03
CA ASP A 470 39.50 -11.51 -8.40
C ASP A 470 40.15 -10.26 -9.03
N SER A 471 40.08 -9.12 -8.36
CA SER A 471 40.62 -7.85 -8.86
C SER A 471 41.64 -7.23 -7.89
N THR A 472 42.60 -6.51 -8.46
CA THR A 472 43.62 -5.74 -7.70
C THR A 472 43.41 -4.24 -7.80
N VAL A 473 42.31 -3.79 -8.44
CA VAL A 473 41.97 -2.37 -8.53
C VAL A 473 41.77 -1.82 -7.12
N PRO A 474 42.52 -0.77 -6.73
CA PRO A 474 42.33 -0.14 -5.43
C PRO A 474 40.95 0.49 -5.33
N ILE A 475 40.18 0.13 -4.31
CA ILE A 475 38.86 0.68 -4.01
C ILE A 475 38.77 1.07 -2.54
N ARG A 476 37.79 1.90 -2.18
CA ARG A 476 37.45 2.22 -0.80
C ARG A 476 36.16 1.54 -0.41
N VAL A 477 36.17 0.81 0.70
CA VAL A 477 34.98 0.17 1.26
C VAL A 477 34.78 0.63 2.69
N THR A 478 33.57 1.09 3.01
CA THR A 478 33.18 1.44 4.38
C THR A 478 32.14 0.45 4.89
N LEU A 479 32.46 -0.23 5.98
CA LEU A 479 31.54 -1.06 6.75
C LEU A 479 31.20 -0.29 8.02
N LYS A 480 29.92 0.00 8.25
CA LYS A 480 29.45 0.77 9.41
C LYS A 480 28.26 0.11 10.08
N ASN A 481 28.30 -0.07 11.39
CA ASN A 481 27.21 -0.68 12.16
C ASN A 481 26.76 -2.05 11.60
N CYS A 482 27.63 -2.80 10.91
CA CYS A 482 27.25 -4.10 10.34
C CYS A 482 27.46 -5.24 11.35
N ILE A 483 26.66 -6.30 11.25
CA ILE A 483 26.90 -7.58 11.93
C ILE A 483 27.35 -8.61 10.89
N PHE A 484 28.46 -9.29 11.17
CA PHE A 484 28.93 -10.47 10.44
C PHE A 484 28.96 -11.66 11.40
N ALA A 485 28.08 -12.63 11.22
CA ALA A 485 27.85 -13.67 12.20
C ALA A 485 27.72 -15.06 11.61
N ASN A 486 28.13 -16.06 12.39
CA ASN A 486 27.93 -17.48 12.17
C ASN A 486 28.53 -18.03 10.86
N ALA A 487 29.28 -17.29 10.07
CA ALA A 487 29.93 -17.85 8.88
C ALA A 487 31.15 -18.69 9.25
N TYR A 488 31.49 -19.66 8.39
CA TYR A 488 32.72 -20.43 8.50
C TYR A 488 33.96 -19.56 8.31
N GLY A 489 34.03 -18.77 7.24
CA GLY A 489 35.17 -17.96 6.83
C GLY A 489 35.09 -16.49 7.26
N THR A 490 36.21 -15.78 7.16
CA THR A 490 36.35 -14.37 7.54
C THR A 490 35.47 -13.44 6.70
N VAL A 491 35.35 -12.19 7.15
CA VAL A 491 35.27 -11.08 6.19
C VAL A 491 36.64 -10.92 5.55
N TYR A 492 36.73 -11.09 4.24
CA TYR A 492 37.99 -10.95 3.50
C TYR A 492 37.96 -9.70 2.62
N ALA A 493 39.02 -8.91 2.70
CA ALA A 493 39.31 -7.82 1.79
C ALA A 493 40.74 -7.91 1.27
N ASN A 494 40.89 -7.82 -0.05
CA ASN A 494 42.19 -7.75 -0.71
C ASN A 494 43.05 -6.62 -0.14
N VAL A 495 44.38 -6.80 -0.14
CA VAL A 495 45.35 -5.80 0.37
C VAL A 495 45.25 -4.42 -0.30
N ASN A 496 44.72 -4.35 -1.52
CA ASN A 496 44.52 -3.10 -2.25
C ASN A 496 43.23 -2.35 -1.86
N VAL A 497 42.38 -2.93 -1.01
CA VAL A 497 41.16 -2.29 -0.51
C VAL A 497 41.50 -1.35 0.65
N ASP A 498 41.19 -0.07 0.50
CA ASP A 498 41.12 0.91 1.58
C ASP A 498 39.85 0.63 2.42
N LEU A 499 39.95 -0.38 3.30
CA LEU A 499 38.84 -0.84 4.13
C LEU A 499 38.75 -0.04 5.43
N ILE A 500 37.60 0.61 5.64
CA ILE A 500 37.20 1.26 6.88
C ILE A 500 36.15 0.39 7.58
N VAL A 501 36.44 -0.01 8.82
CA VAL A 501 35.51 -0.79 9.66
C VAL A 501 35.17 0.04 10.91
N ASP A 502 33.92 0.50 10.98
CA ASP A 502 33.45 1.49 11.96
C ASP A 502 32.23 0.95 12.72
N HIS A 503 32.37 0.68 14.02
CA HIS A 503 31.29 0.15 14.85
C HIS A 503 30.63 -1.13 14.31
N CYS A 504 31.39 -2.06 13.73
CA CYS A 504 30.90 -3.38 13.30
C CYS A 504 30.95 -4.43 14.42
N HIS A 505 30.20 -5.51 14.24
CA HIS A 505 30.18 -6.68 15.11
C HIS A 505 30.60 -7.94 14.35
N PHE A 506 31.46 -8.76 14.95
CA PHE A 506 31.99 -9.97 14.32
C PHE A 506 31.84 -11.21 15.19
N TYR A 507 31.35 -12.30 14.59
CA TYR A 507 31.20 -13.58 15.26
C TYR A 507 31.41 -14.77 14.34
N ARG A 508 32.61 -15.36 14.39
CA ARG A 508 32.91 -16.70 13.90
C ARG A 508 33.13 -17.62 15.10
N PRO A 509 32.24 -18.58 15.38
CA PRO A 509 32.33 -19.41 16.59
C PRO A 509 33.53 -20.38 16.59
N ASN A 510 34.00 -20.77 15.40
CA ASN A 510 34.98 -21.86 15.24
C ASN A 510 36.41 -21.38 14.98
N ASP A 511 36.66 -20.06 14.96
CA ASP A 511 37.97 -19.49 14.62
C ASP A 511 38.21 -18.18 15.38
N ALA A 512 39.45 -17.97 15.83
CA ALA A 512 39.83 -16.73 16.48
C ALA A 512 39.97 -15.56 15.49
N VAL A 513 40.35 -15.83 14.24
CA VAL A 513 40.41 -14.81 13.18
C VAL A 513 38.99 -14.44 12.77
N GLN A 514 38.71 -13.16 12.55
CA GLN A 514 37.37 -12.67 12.19
C GLN A 514 37.38 -11.88 10.88
N LEU A 515 38.46 -11.13 10.66
CA LEU A 515 38.65 -10.26 9.52
C LEU A 515 40.05 -10.48 8.93
N GLU A 516 40.15 -10.50 7.61
CA GLU A 516 41.40 -10.40 6.86
C GLU A 516 41.35 -9.15 5.99
N ALA A 517 42.25 -8.21 6.26
CA ALA A 517 42.33 -6.93 5.55
C ALA A 517 43.71 -6.30 5.72
N HIS A 518 44.08 -5.35 4.86
CA HIS A 518 45.35 -4.62 4.98
C HIS A 518 46.58 -5.55 4.99
N GLY A 519 46.49 -6.70 4.32
CA GLY A 519 47.55 -7.71 4.24
C GLY A 519 47.83 -8.47 5.55
N ARG A 520 46.89 -8.47 6.50
CA ARG A 520 47.00 -9.21 7.76
C ARG A 520 45.65 -9.74 8.24
N THR A 521 45.69 -10.64 9.21
CA THR A 521 44.52 -11.15 9.93
C THR A 521 44.27 -10.35 11.22
N TYR A 522 43.01 -10.28 11.62
CA TYR A 522 42.54 -9.69 12.86
C TYR A 522 41.80 -10.75 13.67
N THR A 523 42.32 -11.07 14.85
CA THR A 523 41.64 -11.94 15.81
C THR A 523 40.55 -11.20 16.56
N ALA A 524 39.64 -11.95 17.19
CA ALA A 524 38.59 -11.40 18.04
C ALA A 524 39.15 -10.43 19.10
N ASP A 525 40.24 -10.81 19.78
CA ASP A 525 40.92 -9.96 20.78
C ASP A 525 41.49 -8.67 20.17
N GLN A 526 42.04 -8.75 18.96
CA GLN A 526 42.60 -7.59 18.27
C GLN A 526 41.50 -6.61 17.83
N ILE A 527 40.36 -7.12 17.38
CA ILE A 527 39.18 -6.30 17.06
C ILE A 527 38.65 -5.63 18.33
N ALA A 528 38.48 -6.38 19.42
CA ALA A 528 38.04 -5.85 20.72
C ALA A 528 39.01 -4.80 21.29
N ALA A 529 40.31 -4.91 20.99
CA ALA A 529 41.33 -3.92 21.33
C ALA A 529 41.37 -2.69 20.39
N GLY A 530 40.46 -2.60 19.41
CA GLY A 530 40.35 -1.48 18.48
C GLY A 530 41.35 -1.49 17.31
N GLN A 531 42.05 -2.61 17.07
CA GLN A 531 43.10 -2.66 16.04
C GLN A 531 42.55 -2.67 14.61
N ALA A 532 41.28 -3.06 14.42
CA ALA A 532 40.59 -3.07 13.14
C ALA A 532 39.77 -1.78 12.87
N GLY A 533 39.74 -0.84 13.81
CA GLY A 533 38.91 0.36 13.75
C GLY A 533 38.15 0.59 15.06
N VAL A 534 37.51 1.75 15.16
CA VAL A 534 36.84 2.22 16.39
C VAL A 534 35.46 1.58 16.56
N GLY A 535 35.04 1.37 17.81
CA GLY A 535 33.69 0.90 18.14
C GLY A 535 33.37 -0.55 17.75
N ASN A 536 34.33 -1.25 17.14
CA ASN A 536 34.16 -2.63 16.72
C ASN A 536 34.06 -3.57 17.93
N SER A 537 33.24 -4.60 17.80
CA SER A 537 32.93 -5.55 18.86
C SER A 537 32.90 -6.98 18.34
N VAL A 538 32.99 -7.95 19.24
CA VAL A 538 33.03 -9.38 18.91
C VAL A 538 32.20 -10.19 19.90
N GLY A 539 31.83 -11.41 19.54
CA GLY A 539 31.07 -12.33 20.40
C GLY A 539 29.75 -12.73 19.76
N ASN A 540 29.02 -13.65 20.37
CA ASN A 540 27.73 -14.09 19.80
C ASN A 540 26.75 -12.90 19.77
N PRO A 541 26.15 -12.55 18.61
CA PRO A 541 25.16 -11.48 18.53
C PRO A 541 23.84 -11.80 19.24
N LEU A 542 23.63 -13.05 19.68
CA LEU A 542 22.42 -13.52 20.36
C LEU A 542 21.16 -13.23 19.54
N PHE A 543 21.09 -13.80 18.34
CA PHE A 543 19.86 -13.77 17.54
C PHE A 543 18.76 -14.62 18.17
N LEU A 544 17.49 -14.21 18.06
CA LEU A 544 16.36 -14.92 18.66
C LEU A 544 16.15 -16.34 18.09
N ASN A 545 16.26 -16.52 16.77
CA ASN A 545 16.10 -17.82 16.11
C ASN A 545 16.89 -17.89 14.77
N PRO A 546 18.23 -17.96 14.80
CA PRO A 546 19.06 -17.90 13.59
C PRO A 546 19.09 -19.23 12.83
N VAL A 547 17.95 -19.62 12.24
CA VAL A 547 17.85 -20.84 11.42
C VAL A 547 18.45 -20.57 10.05
N TRP A 548 19.33 -21.48 9.62
CA TRP A 548 19.92 -21.47 8.28
C TRP A 548 19.11 -22.36 7.33
N ALA A 549 18.98 -21.95 6.06
CA ALA A 549 18.26 -22.67 5.01
C ALA A 549 16.78 -22.96 5.36
N SER A 550 16.10 -21.97 5.94
CA SER A 550 14.69 -22.04 6.28
C SER A 550 14.11 -20.63 6.29
N ASP A 551 12.83 -20.48 5.99
CA ASP A 551 12.12 -19.19 6.15
C ASP A 551 11.62 -18.98 7.60
N ALA A 552 11.78 -19.97 8.49
CA ALA A 552 11.34 -19.90 9.88
C ALA A 552 12.37 -19.26 10.82
N PHE A 553 13.22 -18.34 10.32
CA PHE A 553 14.24 -17.67 11.12
C PHE A 553 13.72 -16.40 11.81
N ASP A 554 14.49 -15.93 12.79
CA ASP A 554 14.41 -14.61 13.40
C ASP A 554 15.84 -14.13 13.74
N TYR A 555 16.28 -13.08 13.06
CA TYR A 555 17.62 -12.48 13.23
C TYR A 555 17.58 -11.17 14.04
N GLN A 556 16.47 -10.86 14.72
CA GLN A 556 16.47 -9.81 15.72
C GLN A 556 17.36 -10.18 16.92
N LEU A 557 17.83 -9.18 17.65
CA LEU A 557 18.78 -9.35 18.75
C LEU A 557 18.08 -9.64 20.08
N GLU A 558 18.71 -10.41 20.95
CA GLU A 558 18.33 -10.55 22.35
C GLU A 558 18.77 -9.34 23.20
N GLY A 559 18.15 -9.22 24.39
CA GLY A 559 18.41 -8.22 25.44
C GLY A 559 19.86 -7.91 25.72
N THR A 560 20.60 -8.99 25.89
CA THR A 560 21.98 -8.96 26.36
C THR A 560 22.97 -9.01 25.21
N SER A 561 22.51 -8.81 23.98
CA SER A 561 23.36 -8.84 22.80
C SER A 561 24.45 -7.77 22.90
N PRO A 562 25.71 -8.11 22.60
CA PRO A 562 26.81 -7.14 22.50
C PRO A 562 26.66 -6.18 21.30
N ALA A 563 25.68 -6.40 20.42
CA ALA A 563 25.38 -5.53 19.28
C ALA A 563 24.32 -4.45 19.58
N VAL A 564 23.60 -4.58 20.70
CA VAL A 564 22.58 -3.61 21.14
C VAL A 564 23.24 -2.34 21.69
N ASP A 565 22.68 -1.16 21.41
CA ASP A 565 23.07 0.17 21.89
C ASP A 565 24.54 0.56 21.67
N THR A 566 25.24 -0.13 20.76
CA THR A 566 26.70 -0.03 20.62
C THR A 566 27.16 0.37 19.22
N GLY A 567 26.23 0.65 18.32
CA GLY A 567 26.47 1.29 17.03
C GLY A 567 26.65 2.81 17.17
N THR A 568 27.11 3.44 16.09
CA THR A 568 27.18 4.89 15.98
C THR A 568 25.93 5.45 15.31
N SER A 569 25.37 6.55 15.83
CA SER A 569 24.28 7.27 15.16
C SER A 569 24.76 8.07 13.95
N THR A 570 26.08 8.27 13.79
CA THR A 570 26.61 9.09 12.71
C THR A 570 26.55 8.35 11.37
N GLY A 571 25.57 8.73 10.56
CA GLY A 571 25.35 8.17 9.23
C GLY A 571 24.66 6.80 9.24
N ALA A 572 24.00 6.46 10.36
CA ALA A 572 23.02 5.40 10.43
C ALA A 572 21.69 5.86 9.80
N PRO A 573 20.89 4.94 9.22
CA PRO A 573 19.53 5.23 8.77
C PRO A 573 18.61 5.61 9.95
N PHE A 574 17.47 6.24 9.62
CA PHE A 574 16.52 6.74 10.62
C PHE A 574 15.66 5.63 11.24
N ASP A 575 15.55 4.50 10.57
CA ASP A 575 14.76 3.33 10.92
C ASP A 575 15.56 2.04 10.71
N ASP A 576 14.95 0.89 11.00
CA ASP A 576 15.49 -0.45 10.81
C ASP A 576 14.74 -1.20 9.69
N LEU A 577 15.06 -2.48 9.47
CA LEU A 577 14.43 -3.30 8.43
C LEU A 577 12.90 -3.44 8.60
N ASP A 578 12.39 -3.40 9.83
CA ASP A 578 10.95 -3.49 10.15
C ASP A 578 10.26 -2.12 10.17
N GLY A 579 11.01 -1.02 9.96
CA GLY A 579 10.53 0.35 10.03
C GLY A 579 10.61 0.98 11.43
N THR A 580 11.26 0.30 12.39
CA THR A 580 11.44 0.78 13.76
C THR A 580 12.44 1.94 13.80
N ALA A 581 12.06 3.08 14.36
CA ALA A 581 12.91 4.26 14.44
C ALA A 581 14.19 4.02 15.28
N ARG A 582 15.32 4.62 14.84
CA ARG A 582 16.62 4.56 15.51
C ARG A 582 17.01 5.91 16.16
N PRO A 583 17.62 5.90 17.37
CA PRO A 583 17.74 4.76 18.26
C PRO A 583 16.42 4.50 19.02
N LEU A 584 16.12 3.23 19.30
CA LEU A 584 15.03 2.87 20.23
C LEU A 584 15.55 2.73 21.66
N GLY A 585 16.78 2.23 21.83
CA GLY A 585 17.47 2.14 23.11
C GLY A 585 18.32 3.37 23.47
N ALA A 586 19.38 3.14 24.24
CA ALA A 586 20.35 4.17 24.61
C ALA A 586 21.26 4.59 23.45
N GLY A 587 21.36 3.77 22.41
CA GLY A 587 22.18 3.98 21.22
C GLY A 587 21.59 3.26 20.02
N VAL A 588 22.22 3.42 18.86
CA VAL A 588 21.84 2.68 17.66
C VAL A 588 22.34 1.25 17.77
N ASP A 589 21.53 0.27 17.41
CA ASP A 589 21.97 -1.11 17.33
C ASP A 589 22.82 -1.34 16.08
N LYS A 590 23.77 -2.26 16.18
CA LYS A 590 24.46 -2.78 14.99
C LYS A 590 23.52 -3.77 14.29
N GLY A 591 23.64 -3.86 12.97
CA GLY A 591 22.81 -4.74 12.13
C GLY A 591 21.56 -4.03 11.61
N CYS A 592 20.74 -4.80 10.89
CA CYS A 592 19.56 -4.30 10.20
C CYS A 592 18.33 -4.11 11.09
N TYR A 593 18.33 -4.63 12.31
CA TYR A 593 17.25 -4.44 13.29
C TYR A 593 17.66 -3.43 14.37
N GLU A 594 16.68 -2.76 14.95
CA GLU A 594 16.79 -1.90 16.12
C GLU A 594 15.94 -2.50 17.24
N ARG A 595 16.59 -2.88 18.31
CA ARG A 595 15.95 -3.48 19.47
C ARG A 595 15.66 -2.41 20.51
N ALA A 596 14.54 -2.53 21.20
CA ALA A 596 14.30 -1.77 22.42
C ALA A 596 15.38 -2.13 23.46
N GLY A 597 16.29 -1.19 23.74
CA GLY A 597 17.34 -1.34 24.77
C GLY A 597 16.76 -1.90 26.08
N SER A 598 17.46 -2.87 26.68
CA SER A 598 17.12 -3.58 27.92
C SER A 598 15.67 -3.45 28.41
N THR A 599 14.74 -4.11 27.73
CA THR A 599 13.49 -4.59 28.34
C THR A 599 13.38 -6.10 28.08
N PRO A 600 13.02 -6.93 29.09
CA PRO A 600 13.01 -8.40 28.98
C PRO A 600 12.00 -8.92 27.95
N ILE A 601 12.19 -10.18 27.53
CA ILE A 601 11.34 -11.00 26.65
C ILE A 601 9.89 -10.52 26.51
N GLY A 602 9.51 -10.25 25.25
CA GLY A 602 8.16 -9.89 24.80
C GLY A 602 7.80 -8.45 25.12
N GLU A 603 7.67 -7.57 24.13
CA GLU A 603 6.89 -6.34 24.33
C GLU A 603 5.40 -6.70 24.34
N GLY A 604 4.65 -6.06 25.25
CA GLY A 604 3.19 -6.16 25.22
C GLY A 604 2.65 -5.47 23.97
N ILE A 605 1.87 -6.17 23.16
CA ILE A 605 1.20 -5.59 22.00
C ILE A 605 -0.09 -4.94 22.49
N VAL A 606 -0.29 -3.64 22.29
CA VAL A 606 -1.56 -2.96 22.57
C VAL A 606 -2.18 -2.52 21.25
N VAL A 607 -3.44 -2.91 21.04
CA VAL A 607 -4.22 -2.56 19.84
C VAL A 607 -5.38 -1.69 20.26
N ASP A 608 -5.29 -0.41 19.92
CA ASP A 608 -6.21 0.66 20.29
C ASP A 608 -6.61 1.50 19.05
N HIS A 609 -7.21 2.68 19.24
CA HIS A 609 -7.63 3.56 18.13
C HIS A 609 -6.52 4.01 17.17
N LEU A 610 -5.23 3.85 17.52
CA LEU A 610 -4.11 4.14 16.63
C LEU A 610 -3.80 2.97 15.69
N ALA A 611 -4.24 1.76 16.04
CA ALA A 611 -4.00 0.52 15.31
C ALA A 611 -5.12 0.17 14.32
N THR A 612 -5.82 1.17 13.76
CA THR A 612 -7.02 0.94 12.92
C THR A 612 -6.78 1.21 11.44
N ASN A 613 -5.61 1.73 11.04
CA ASN A 613 -5.30 1.97 9.63
C ASN A 613 -4.88 0.67 8.95
N ILE A 614 -5.85 -0.04 8.36
CA ILE A 614 -5.60 -1.34 7.74
C ILE A 614 -4.73 -1.28 6.47
N SER A 615 -4.70 -0.14 5.77
CA SER A 615 -3.86 0.06 4.57
C SER A 615 -2.37 0.12 4.90
N SER A 616 -2.05 0.27 6.19
CA SER A 616 -0.70 0.40 6.68
C SER A 616 -0.01 -0.95 6.90
N ILE A 617 -0.78 -2.04 6.89
CA ILE A 617 -0.27 -3.41 7.01
C ILE A 617 0.32 -3.82 5.65
N PRO A 618 1.63 -4.11 5.54
CA PRO A 618 2.22 -4.57 4.30
C PRO A 618 1.59 -5.90 3.83
N ARG A 619 1.45 -6.09 2.51
CA ARG A 619 0.76 -7.26 1.93
C ARG A 619 1.37 -8.59 2.39
N ASN A 620 2.69 -8.70 2.47
CA ASN A 620 3.37 -9.91 2.94
C ASN A 620 2.93 -10.31 4.36
N TRP A 621 2.67 -9.35 5.25
CA TRP A 621 2.17 -9.62 6.60
C TRP A 621 0.70 -10.03 6.61
N ILE A 622 -0.11 -9.52 5.69
CA ILE A 622 -1.49 -10.00 5.50
C ILE A 622 -1.49 -11.46 5.02
N GLU A 623 -0.62 -11.80 4.06
CA GLU A 623 -0.46 -13.19 3.60
C GLU A 623 0.10 -14.09 4.71
N ALA A 624 1.05 -13.61 5.53
CA ALA A 624 1.55 -14.32 6.69
C ALA A 624 0.41 -14.64 7.66
N VAL A 625 -0.47 -13.67 7.96
CA VAL A 625 -1.66 -13.91 8.80
C VAL A 625 -2.56 -15.00 8.21
N LYS A 626 -2.87 -14.95 6.91
CA LYS A 626 -3.71 -15.95 6.25
C LYS A 626 -3.09 -17.35 6.20
N THR A 627 -1.76 -17.42 6.14
CA THR A 627 -1.03 -18.69 6.06
C THR A 627 -0.83 -19.31 7.42
N ASN A 628 -0.49 -18.48 8.41
CA ASN A 628 0.14 -18.91 9.64
C ASN A 628 -0.78 -18.79 10.86
N SER A 629 -1.80 -17.92 10.82
CA SER A 629 -2.63 -17.64 11.99
C SER A 629 -3.88 -18.50 12.06
N ILE A 630 -4.11 -19.08 13.25
CA ILE A 630 -5.39 -19.67 13.64
C ILE A 630 -5.76 -19.14 15.02
N LEU A 631 -6.92 -18.49 15.12
CA LEU A 631 -7.43 -17.86 16.33
C LEU A 631 -8.60 -18.67 16.91
N HIS A 632 -8.49 -19.06 18.18
CA HIS A 632 -9.65 -19.49 18.98
C HIS A 632 -10.29 -18.26 19.64
N TYR A 633 -11.51 -17.93 19.22
CA TYR A 633 -12.25 -16.78 19.72
C TYR A 633 -13.54 -17.19 20.40
N ALA A 634 -13.60 -17.03 21.73
CA ALA A 634 -14.80 -17.21 22.52
C ALA A 634 -15.40 -15.84 22.86
N ARG A 635 -16.73 -15.68 22.79
CA ARG A 635 -17.31 -14.34 22.90
C ARG A 635 -18.66 -14.26 23.58
N ARG A 636 -18.93 -13.09 24.14
CA ARG A 636 -20.26 -12.59 24.48
C ARG A 636 -20.83 -11.74 23.33
N SER A 637 -21.96 -11.06 23.55
CA SER A 637 -22.68 -10.35 22.49
C SER A 637 -21.93 -9.19 21.86
N HIS A 638 -21.15 -8.39 22.61
CA HIS A 638 -20.37 -7.29 22.01
C HIS A 638 -19.20 -7.79 21.18
N GLY A 639 -18.70 -8.98 21.49
CA GLY A 639 -17.61 -9.61 20.76
C GLY A 639 -17.95 -9.92 19.29
N SER A 640 -19.24 -10.03 18.93
CA SER A 640 -19.67 -10.30 17.55
C SER A 640 -19.29 -9.16 16.59
N GLN A 641 -19.00 -7.96 17.10
CA GLN A 641 -18.53 -6.82 16.30
C GLN A 641 -17.25 -7.14 15.51
N LEU A 642 -16.39 -8.03 16.02
CA LEU A 642 -15.17 -8.46 15.34
C LEU A 642 -15.50 -9.40 14.17
N ASN A 643 -16.33 -10.42 14.39
CA ASN A 643 -16.71 -11.39 13.36
C ASN A 643 -17.47 -10.69 12.22
N VAL A 644 -18.53 -9.95 12.56
CA VAL A 644 -19.35 -9.20 11.60
C VAL A 644 -18.53 -8.15 10.86
N GLY A 645 -17.61 -7.49 11.55
CA GLY A 645 -16.70 -6.54 10.93
C GLY A 645 -15.73 -7.20 9.95
N ALA A 646 -15.19 -8.38 10.28
CA ALA A 646 -14.27 -9.12 9.44
C ALA A 646 -14.97 -9.68 8.19
N GLU A 647 -16.19 -10.20 8.35
CA GLU A 647 -17.05 -10.62 7.23
C GLU A 647 -17.37 -9.44 6.29
N TRP A 648 -17.67 -8.27 6.84
CA TRP A 648 -17.85 -7.09 6.02
C TRP A 648 -16.55 -6.69 5.32
N LEU A 649 -15.42 -6.65 6.03
CA LEU A 649 -14.14 -6.24 5.47
C LEU A 649 -13.70 -7.13 4.30
N GLN A 650 -13.82 -8.46 4.42
CA GLN A 650 -13.52 -9.36 3.30
C GLN A 650 -14.44 -9.13 2.10
N SER A 651 -15.71 -8.75 2.33
CA SER A 651 -16.64 -8.45 1.24
C SER A 651 -16.27 -7.17 0.47
N GLN A 652 -15.49 -6.29 1.09
CA GLN A 652 -14.99 -5.07 0.45
C GLN A 652 -13.65 -5.31 -0.24
N ASN A 653 -12.80 -6.17 0.33
CA ASN A 653 -11.49 -6.49 -0.22
C ASN A 653 -11.07 -7.92 0.16
N ALA A 654 -10.98 -8.80 -0.85
CA ALA A 654 -10.60 -10.21 -0.69
C ALA A 654 -9.18 -10.41 -0.13
N LEU A 655 -8.33 -9.38 -0.14
CA LEU A 655 -7.02 -9.41 0.51
C LEU A 655 -7.14 -9.77 2.01
N TYR A 656 -8.22 -9.32 2.67
CA TYR A 656 -8.52 -9.58 4.07
C TYR A 656 -9.50 -10.75 4.26
N ALA A 657 -9.34 -11.80 3.46
CA ALA A 657 -10.17 -13.01 3.51
C ALA A 657 -10.25 -13.58 4.94
N TYR A 658 -11.46 -13.96 5.36
CA TYR A 658 -11.78 -14.38 6.72
C TYR A 658 -12.59 -15.69 6.68
N SER A 659 -12.16 -16.69 7.44
CA SER A 659 -12.76 -18.03 7.45
C SER A 659 -13.03 -18.46 8.87
N GLU A 660 -14.32 -18.60 9.22
CA GLU A 660 -14.76 -18.95 10.56
C GLU A 660 -15.55 -20.24 10.54
N ASN A 661 -15.29 -21.12 11.52
CA ASN A 661 -16.10 -22.29 11.80
C ASN A 661 -16.61 -22.27 13.24
N TRP A 662 -17.87 -22.71 13.39
CA TRP A 662 -18.53 -22.82 14.67
C TRP A 662 -18.05 -24.06 15.43
N CYS A 663 -17.42 -23.85 16.60
CA CYS A 663 -16.89 -24.89 17.49
C CYS A 663 -16.07 -25.98 16.77
N ALA A 664 -15.36 -25.58 15.72
CA ALA A 664 -14.55 -26.44 14.90
C ALA A 664 -13.42 -25.65 14.23
N LEU A 665 -12.35 -26.36 13.89
CA LEU A 665 -11.24 -25.76 13.15
C LEU A 665 -11.71 -25.49 11.71
N PRO A 666 -11.56 -24.26 11.18
CA PRO A 666 -11.81 -24.00 9.76
C PRO A 666 -10.94 -24.90 8.88
N GLU A 667 -11.43 -25.34 7.71
CA GLU A 667 -10.58 -26.04 6.75
C GLU A 667 -9.41 -25.14 6.30
N PRO A 668 -8.25 -25.71 5.92
CA PRO A 668 -7.16 -24.95 5.33
C PRO A 668 -7.63 -24.10 4.15
N SER A 669 -7.36 -22.80 4.21
CA SER A 669 -7.81 -21.80 3.24
C SER A 669 -6.86 -20.60 3.27
N ASN A 670 -6.82 -19.80 2.20
CA ASN A 670 -6.06 -18.54 2.17
C ASN A 670 -6.87 -17.42 2.86
N ALA A 671 -7.06 -17.54 4.17
CA ALA A 671 -7.87 -16.63 4.98
C ALA A 671 -7.39 -16.64 6.43
N LEU A 672 -7.65 -15.56 7.19
CA LEU A 672 -7.53 -15.61 8.64
C LEU A 672 -8.54 -16.63 9.17
N ARG A 673 -8.04 -17.74 9.74
CA ARG A 673 -8.85 -18.86 10.23
C ARG A 673 -9.24 -18.66 11.69
N VAL A 674 -10.53 -18.69 11.98
CA VAL A 674 -11.09 -18.52 13.33
C VAL A 674 -11.95 -19.71 13.75
N TRP A 675 -11.58 -20.35 14.85
CA TRP A 675 -12.46 -21.22 15.62
C TRP A 675 -13.31 -20.33 16.53
N ASN A 676 -14.62 -20.25 16.29
CA ASN A 676 -15.53 -19.46 17.12
C ASN A 676 -16.26 -20.35 18.15
N GLY A 677 -16.23 -19.94 19.42
CA GLY A 677 -16.92 -20.64 20.52
C GLY A 677 -16.15 -21.80 21.15
N GLN A 678 -16.77 -22.47 22.12
CA GLN A 678 -16.17 -23.57 22.90
C GLN A 678 -16.66 -24.94 22.42
N THR A 679 -17.93 -25.25 22.69
CA THR A 679 -18.58 -26.49 22.21
C THR A 679 -19.97 -26.18 21.63
N PRO A 680 -20.51 -27.03 20.74
CA PRO A 680 -21.86 -26.85 20.22
C PRO A 680 -22.95 -26.80 21.31
N GLU A 681 -22.75 -27.50 22.43
CA GLU A 681 -23.71 -27.55 23.54
C GLU A 681 -23.78 -26.25 24.34
N ILE A 682 -22.65 -25.53 24.44
CA ILE A 682 -22.58 -24.22 25.12
C ILE A 682 -23.17 -23.11 24.24
N GLY A 683 -23.10 -23.26 22.91
CA GLY A 683 -23.60 -22.27 21.96
C GLY A 683 -22.64 -21.07 21.79
N ASP A 684 -23.04 -20.07 21.01
CA ASP A 684 -22.19 -18.93 20.60
C ASP A 684 -22.12 -17.78 21.59
N TYR A 685 -22.50 -18.05 22.83
CA TYR A 685 -22.58 -17.08 23.90
C TYR A 685 -21.85 -17.61 25.13
N ILE A 686 -20.53 -17.39 25.16
CA ILE A 686 -19.61 -18.06 26.10
C ILE A 686 -19.44 -17.25 27.38
N PHE A 687 -20.07 -17.68 28.47
CA PHE A 687 -19.91 -17.01 29.78
C PHE A 687 -18.51 -17.22 30.37
N PRO A 688 -18.08 -16.39 31.35
CA PRO A 688 -16.79 -16.57 32.02
C PRO A 688 -16.54 -18.00 32.53
N TRP A 689 -17.55 -18.63 33.15
CA TRP A 689 -17.47 -20.01 33.64
C TRP A 689 -17.35 -21.07 32.55
N ASP A 690 -17.67 -20.75 31.31
CA ASP A 690 -17.50 -21.63 30.15
C ASP A 690 -16.12 -21.50 29.50
N TYR A 691 -15.25 -20.58 29.95
CA TYR A 691 -13.92 -20.37 29.36
C TYR A 691 -12.77 -20.34 30.37
N TRP A 692 -12.83 -19.45 31.37
CA TRP A 692 -11.69 -19.22 32.30
C TRP A 692 -12.06 -19.27 33.79
N GLU A 693 -13.32 -19.02 34.17
CA GLU A 693 -13.70 -18.83 35.58
C GLU A 693 -13.91 -20.16 36.32
N ALA A 694 -14.65 -21.10 35.71
CA ALA A 694 -14.94 -22.38 36.34
C ALA A 694 -13.98 -23.50 35.87
N PRO A 695 -13.70 -24.51 36.71
CA PRO A 695 -12.85 -25.64 36.34
C PRO A 695 -13.30 -26.35 35.07
N GLU A 696 -14.61 -26.46 34.83
CA GLU A 696 -15.19 -27.09 33.66
C GLU A 696 -14.89 -26.29 32.39
N GLY A 697 -15.07 -24.97 32.40
CA GLY A 697 -14.74 -24.10 31.27
C GLY A 697 -13.25 -24.11 30.95
N LEU A 698 -12.39 -24.03 31.97
CA LEU A 698 -10.94 -24.17 31.79
C LEU A 698 -10.56 -25.53 31.20
N ALA A 699 -11.22 -26.61 31.61
CA ALA A 699 -11.00 -27.94 31.06
C ALA A 699 -11.37 -28.02 29.58
N VAL A 700 -12.45 -27.33 29.16
CA VAL A 700 -12.84 -27.23 27.75
C VAL A 700 -11.80 -26.45 26.94
N THR A 701 -11.39 -25.27 27.41
CA THR A 701 -10.34 -24.45 26.75
C THR A 701 -9.05 -25.26 26.58
N ARG A 702 -8.61 -25.95 27.63
CA ARG A 702 -7.45 -26.86 27.60
C ARG A 702 -7.62 -27.97 26.57
N ALA A 703 -8.79 -28.59 26.51
CA ALA A 703 -9.05 -29.69 25.59
C ALA A 703 -8.99 -29.23 24.13
N ILE A 704 -9.55 -28.05 23.81
CA ILE A 704 -9.49 -27.47 22.46
C ILE A 704 -8.04 -27.21 22.04
N LEU A 705 -7.26 -26.51 22.87
CA LEU A 705 -5.88 -26.16 22.56
C LEU A 705 -4.97 -27.40 22.49
N THR A 706 -5.22 -28.41 23.33
CA THR A 706 -4.49 -29.68 23.32
C THR A 706 -4.79 -30.50 22.06
N ALA A 707 -6.06 -30.55 21.64
CA ALA A 707 -6.48 -31.30 20.47
C ALA A 707 -6.09 -30.63 19.15
N ASN A 708 -5.87 -29.30 19.16
CA ASN A 708 -5.61 -28.49 17.97
C ASN A 708 -4.33 -27.66 18.15
N PRO A 709 -3.13 -28.28 18.08
CA PRO A 709 -1.86 -27.58 18.30
C PRO A 709 -1.53 -26.53 17.23
N SER A 710 -2.29 -26.46 16.14
CA SER A 710 -2.19 -25.42 15.11
C SER A 710 -2.85 -24.10 15.52
N ILE A 711 -3.67 -24.08 16.58
CA ILE A 711 -4.20 -22.83 17.15
C ILE A 711 -3.05 -22.08 17.81
N LYS A 712 -2.71 -20.91 17.27
CA LYS A 712 -1.63 -20.06 17.78
C LYS A 712 -2.12 -19.00 18.76
N TYR A 713 -3.39 -18.61 18.66
CA TYR A 713 -3.95 -17.49 19.39
C TYR A 713 -5.24 -17.86 20.09
N SER A 714 -5.48 -17.34 21.29
CA SER A 714 -6.78 -17.45 21.95
C SER A 714 -7.22 -16.16 22.62
N MET A 715 -8.49 -15.82 22.46
CA MET A 715 -9.09 -14.58 22.96
C MET A 715 -10.51 -14.84 23.49
N TRP A 716 -10.88 -14.17 24.58
CA TRP A 716 -12.24 -14.15 25.11
C TRP A 716 -12.76 -12.71 25.26
N SER A 717 -14.02 -12.45 24.90
CA SER A 717 -14.61 -11.09 24.94
C SER A 717 -15.78 -10.93 25.91
N TRP A 718 -15.87 -9.73 26.47
CA TRP A 718 -16.87 -9.29 27.45
C TRP A 718 -18.19 -8.84 26.82
N CYS A 719 -19.23 -8.75 27.63
CA CYS A 719 -20.43 -7.94 27.37
C CYS A 719 -20.55 -6.89 28.48
N THR A 720 -21.42 -7.10 29.48
CA THR A 720 -21.69 -6.13 30.56
C THR A 720 -21.09 -6.52 31.90
N GLU A 721 -20.33 -7.62 31.99
CA GLU A 721 -19.82 -8.15 33.27
C GLU A 721 -19.05 -7.09 34.08
N LEU A 722 -18.23 -6.30 33.39
CA LEU A 722 -17.41 -5.26 34.00
C LEU A 722 -18.20 -4.05 34.55
N ASP A 723 -19.52 -3.96 34.31
CA ASP A 723 -20.37 -2.95 34.95
C ASP A 723 -20.45 -3.13 36.46
N GLU A 724 -20.51 -4.37 36.92
CA GLU A 724 -20.76 -4.70 38.32
C GLU A 724 -19.57 -5.41 38.99
N TRP A 725 -18.64 -5.96 38.20
CA TRP A 725 -17.54 -6.75 38.73
C TRP A 725 -16.56 -5.94 39.59
N SER A 726 -16.14 -6.57 40.69
CA SER A 726 -15.14 -6.01 41.59
C SER A 726 -13.73 -6.10 41.01
N ALA A 727 -12.77 -5.40 41.62
CA ALA A 727 -11.37 -5.51 41.22
C ALA A 727 -10.84 -6.94 41.38
N GLU A 728 -11.26 -7.64 42.44
CA GLU A 728 -10.85 -9.01 42.71
C GLU A 728 -11.35 -10.00 41.66
N GLN A 729 -12.55 -9.79 41.08
CA GLN A 729 -13.05 -10.63 39.99
C GLN A 729 -12.25 -10.42 38.70
N VAL A 730 -11.79 -9.19 38.43
CA VAL A 730 -10.88 -8.92 37.31
C VAL A 730 -9.49 -9.48 37.56
N ASP A 731 -8.97 -9.43 38.80
CA ASP A 731 -7.72 -10.10 39.14
C ASP A 731 -7.81 -11.62 38.93
N ALA A 732 -8.97 -12.23 39.23
CA ALA A 732 -9.22 -13.65 38.96
C ALA A 732 -9.17 -13.96 37.45
N TYR A 733 -9.75 -13.10 36.59
CA TYR A 733 -9.61 -13.21 35.13
C TYR A 733 -8.14 -13.16 34.71
N LEU A 734 -7.41 -12.14 35.14
CA LEU A 734 -6.02 -11.92 34.76
C LEU A 734 -5.14 -13.10 35.19
N ALA A 735 -5.36 -13.63 36.40
CA ALA A 735 -4.67 -14.80 36.91
C ALA A 735 -5.01 -16.07 36.10
N ALA A 736 -6.27 -16.27 35.72
CA ALA A 736 -6.69 -17.44 34.97
C ALA A 736 -6.10 -17.46 33.55
N ILE A 737 -6.12 -16.33 32.84
CA ILE A 737 -5.51 -16.22 31.51
C ILE A 737 -3.98 -16.38 31.59
N SER A 738 -3.33 -15.77 32.59
CA SER A 738 -1.89 -15.97 32.79
C SER A 738 -1.52 -17.41 33.15
N ALA A 739 -2.37 -18.14 33.86
CA ALA A 739 -2.18 -19.56 34.11
C ALA A 739 -2.28 -20.38 32.82
N LEU A 740 -3.27 -20.08 31.96
CA LEU A 740 -3.37 -20.72 30.64
C LEU A 740 -2.16 -20.42 29.74
N GLU A 741 -1.65 -19.19 29.75
CA GLU A 741 -0.40 -18.84 29.04
C GLU A 741 0.79 -19.67 29.51
N ALA A 742 0.92 -19.86 30.83
CA ALA A 742 1.99 -20.67 31.40
C ALA A 742 1.84 -22.17 31.06
N GLU A 743 0.60 -22.66 30.95
CA GLU A 743 0.30 -24.05 30.58
C GLU A 743 0.48 -24.32 29.06
N PHE A 744 0.25 -23.32 28.21
CA PHE A 744 0.32 -23.42 26.74
C PHE A 744 1.27 -22.36 26.17
N PRO A 745 2.60 -22.49 26.37
CA PRO A 745 3.57 -21.47 25.93
C PRO A 745 3.63 -21.28 24.40
N GLN A 746 3.13 -22.25 23.63
CA GLN A 746 2.98 -22.17 22.18
C GLN A 746 1.75 -21.38 21.70
N VAL A 747 0.85 -21.02 22.62
CA VAL A 747 -0.37 -20.25 22.34
C VAL A 747 -0.22 -18.87 22.95
N ARG A 748 -0.39 -17.82 22.13
CA ARG A 748 -0.41 -16.43 22.60
C ARG A 748 -1.84 -16.07 23.00
N PHE A 749 -2.06 -15.80 24.28
CA PHE A 749 -3.36 -15.35 24.76
C PHE A 749 -3.49 -13.82 24.62
N ILE A 750 -4.66 -13.40 24.16
CA ILE A 750 -5.00 -12.00 23.93
C ILE A 750 -5.97 -11.57 25.04
N TYR A 751 -5.51 -10.62 25.86
CA TYR A 751 -6.33 -9.95 26.86
C TYR A 751 -7.21 -8.92 26.16
N MET A 752 -8.38 -8.64 26.72
CA MET A 752 -9.32 -7.68 26.14
C MET A 752 -9.88 -6.78 27.22
N THR A 753 -10.10 -5.50 26.94
CA THR A 753 -10.97 -4.66 27.78
C THR A 753 -12.45 -4.92 27.46
N GLY A 754 -13.38 -4.53 28.34
CA GLY A 754 -14.81 -4.47 28.00
C GLY A 754 -15.13 -3.36 26.99
N ASN A 755 -16.42 -3.20 26.65
CA ASN A 755 -16.90 -2.10 25.80
C ASN A 755 -17.10 -0.80 26.59
N ALA A 756 -17.24 0.36 25.92
CA ALA A 756 -17.38 1.65 26.60
C ALA A 756 -18.82 2.23 26.62
N GLN A 757 -19.87 1.40 26.57
CA GLN A 757 -21.25 1.89 26.41
C GLN A 757 -21.96 2.38 27.69
N ALA A 758 -21.58 1.88 28.87
CA ALA A 758 -22.30 2.17 30.11
C ALA A 758 -22.02 3.60 30.64
N THR A 759 -23.01 4.20 31.31
CA THR A 759 -22.92 5.52 31.96
C THR A 759 -23.07 5.41 33.48
N GLY A 760 -22.87 6.50 34.20
CA GLY A 760 -23.13 6.56 35.64
C GLY A 760 -22.21 5.66 36.46
N ALA A 761 -22.74 5.03 37.51
CA ALA A 761 -21.97 4.19 38.41
C ALA A 761 -21.40 2.95 37.71
N GLU A 762 -22.20 2.30 36.87
CA GLU A 762 -21.82 1.13 36.08
C GLU A 762 -20.70 1.46 35.09
N GLY A 763 -20.87 2.54 34.31
CA GLY A 763 -19.84 3.01 33.38
C GLY A 763 -18.53 3.41 34.05
N TRP A 764 -18.61 4.02 35.22
CA TRP A 764 -17.42 4.34 36.01
C TRP A 764 -16.72 3.09 36.54
N ASN A 765 -17.46 2.11 37.06
CA ASN A 765 -16.87 0.84 37.50
C ASN A 765 -16.19 0.12 36.33
N ARG A 766 -16.87 0.06 35.18
CA ARG A 766 -16.31 -0.55 33.97
C ARG A 766 -15.03 0.14 33.51
N HIS A 767 -14.99 1.48 33.53
CA HIS A 767 -13.77 2.22 33.22
C HIS A 767 -12.63 1.83 34.16
N LEU A 768 -12.86 1.76 35.46
CA LEU A 768 -11.84 1.33 36.43
C LEU A 768 -11.36 -0.11 36.19
N ARG A 769 -12.26 -1.02 35.79
CA ARG A 769 -11.91 -2.41 35.43
C ARG A 769 -11.11 -2.48 34.12
N ASN A 770 -11.44 -1.65 33.13
CA ASN A 770 -10.65 -1.55 31.90
C ASN A 770 -9.25 -1.00 32.17
N GLU A 771 -9.11 0.03 33.02
CA GLU A 771 -7.80 0.54 33.44
C GLU A 771 -6.99 -0.51 34.22
N GLN A 772 -7.64 -1.34 35.02
CA GLN A 772 -6.99 -2.46 35.71
C GLN A 772 -6.40 -3.48 34.71
N ILE A 773 -7.16 -3.87 33.68
CA ILE A 773 -6.68 -4.77 32.62
C ILE A 773 -5.53 -4.13 31.85
N ARG A 774 -5.67 -2.86 31.42
CA ARG A 774 -4.61 -2.10 30.74
C ARG A 774 -3.34 -2.04 31.57
N ALA A 775 -3.45 -1.72 32.86
CA ALA A 775 -2.31 -1.66 33.76
C ALA A 775 -1.63 -3.02 33.90
N TYR A 776 -2.39 -4.11 34.03
CA TYR A 776 -1.85 -5.46 34.07
C TYR A 776 -1.10 -5.82 32.79
N CYS A 777 -1.69 -5.58 31.62
CA CYS A 777 -1.07 -5.90 30.35
C CYS A 777 0.22 -5.12 30.13
N ARG A 778 0.23 -3.81 30.43
CA ARG A 778 1.44 -2.97 30.34
C ARG A 778 2.52 -3.41 31.33
N ALA A 779 2.15 -3.75 32.56
CA ALA A 779 3.10 -4.16 33.60
C ALA A 779 3.72 -5.54 33.35
N ASN A 780 3.03 -6.41 32.61
CA ASN A 780 3.44 -7.80 32.38
C ASN A 780 3.67 -8.12 30.89
N ASN A 781 3.83 -7.10 30.06
CA ASN A 781 4.05 -7.21 28.61
C ASN A 781 3.08 -8.17 27.90
N LYS A 782 1.79 -8.03 28.18
CA LYS A 782 0.75 -8.87 27.57
C LYS A 782 0.22 -8.27 26.28
N VAL A 783 -0.38 -9.14 25.46
CA VAL A 783 -1.13 -8.73 24.26
C VAL A 783 -2.51 -8.26 24.69
N LEU A 784 -2.88 -7.03 24.35
CA LEU A 784 -4.14 -6.38 24.70
C LEU A 784 -4.86 -5.90 23.44
N TYR A 785 -6.09 -6.38 23.25
CA TYR A 785 -7.07 -5.79 22.35
C TYR A 785 -7.96 -4.81 23.13
N ASP A 786 -7.73 -3.51 22.97
CA ASP A 786 -8.38 -2.45 23.74
C ASP A 786 -9.72 -2.03 23.12
N PHE A 787 -10.72 -2.90 23.26
CA PHE A 787 -12.07 -2.70 22.76
C PHE A 787 -12.69 -1.38 23.26
N ALA A 788 -12.46 -1.01 24.52
CA ALA A 788 -13.05 0.19 25.12
C ALA A 788 -12.45 1.44 24.50
N ASP A 789 -11.15 1.45 24.21
CA ASP A 789 -10.54 2.58 23.53
C ASP A 789 -11.09 2.72 22.10
N LEU A 790 -11.17 1.62 21.34
CA LEU A 790 -11.77 1.59 19.99
C LEU A 790 -13.22 2.12 19.96
N ASP A 791 -14.00 1.92 21.02
CA ASP A 791 -15.36 2.47 21.14
C ASP A 791 -15.38 3.99 21.33
N CYS A 792 -14.36 4.57 21.98
CA CYS A 792 -14.41 5.96 22.44
C CYS A 792 -13.95 6.98 21.39
N TRP A 793 -13.20 6.55 20.37
CA TRP A 793 -12.57 7.45 19.41
C TRP A 793 -13.24 7.44 18.04
N TYR A 794 -13.44 8.62 17.46
CA TYR A 794 -13.88 8.80 16.07
C TYR A 794 -13.22 10.04 15.47
N GLN A 795 -12.55 9.88 14.32
CA GLN A 795 -11.87 10.97 13.60
C GLN A 795 -10.93 11.82 14.50
N GLY A 796 -10.19 11.16 15.39
CA GLY A 796 -9.25 11.83 16.31
C GLY A 796 -9.92 12.53 17.50
N VAL A 797 -11.21 12.33 17.73
CA VAL A 797 -11.95 12.89 18.87
C VAL A 797 -12.40 11.77 19.81
N GLN A 798 -12.01 11.88 21.08
CA GLN A 798 -12.47 10.97 22.13
C GLN A 798 -13.79 11.46 22.73
N ALA A 799 -14.78 10.58 22.83
CA ALA A 799 -15.99 10.83 23.60
C ALA A 799 -15.76 10.54 25.09
N THR A 800 -16.28 11.42 25.94
CA THR A 800 -16.18 11.31 27.40
C THR A 800 -17.51 11.61 28.08
N THR A 801 -17.68 11.10 29.29
CA THR A 801 -18.80 11.43 30.20
C THR A 801 -18.26 11.69 31.61
N SER A 802 -19.12 11.97 32.59
CA SER A 802 -18.68 12.21 33.96
C SER A 802 -19.58 11.56 35.01
N TYR A 803 -18.97 11.03 36.07
CA TYR A 803 -19.65 10.48 37.24
C TYR A 803 -18.87 10.82 38.51
N ALA A 804 -19.57 11.24 39.58
CA ALA A 804 -18.98 11.59 40.87
C ALA A 804 -17.77 12.57 40.81
N GLY A 805 -17.74 13.47 39.82
CA GLY A 805 -16.64 14.43 39.63
C GLY A 805 -15.44 13.90 38.83
N HIS A 806 -15.49 12.66 38.36
CA HIS A 806 -14.49 12.07 37.47
C HIS A 806 -14.99 12.04 36.03
N THR A 807 -14.14 12.46 35.09
CA THR A 807 -14.39 12.34 33.65
C THR A 807 -13.75 11.05 33.13
N TYR A 808 -14.48 10.27 32.34
CA TYR A 808 -14.00 9.01 31.79
C TYR A 808 -14.48 8.78 30.34
N PRO A 809 -13.75 7.98 29.54
CA PRO A 809 -14.12 7.68 28.16
C PRO A 809 -15.45 6.93 28.04
N ILE A 810 -16.23 7.24 27.01
CA ILE A 810 -17.48 6.56 26.68
C ILE A 810 -17.58 6.36 25.17
N GLN A 811 -18.36 5.36 24.73
CA GLN A 811 -18.60 5.10 23.32
C GLN A 811 -18.99 6.38 22.58
N HIS A 812 -18.32 6.62 21.45
CA HIS A 812 -18.61 7.75 20.59
C HIS A 812 -20.01 7.63 19.97
N ASN A 813 -20.79 8.72 19.97
CA ASN A 813 -22.16 8.72 19.46
C ASN A 813 -22.25 8.36 17.95
N ALA A 814 -21.15 8.54 17.21
CA ALA A 814 -21.04 8.11 15.82
C ALA A 814 -21.15 6.59 15.61
N TYR A 815 -21.04 5.78 16.67
CA TYR A 815 -21.15 4.32 16.62
C TYR A 815 -22.50 3.78 17.09
N ALA A 816 -23.40 4.62 17.61
CA ALA A 816 -24.59 4.17 18.34
C ALA A 816 -25.76 3.70 17.45
N SER A 817 -25.92 4.20 16.22
CA SER A 817 -27.07 3.88 15.37
C SER A 817 -26.84 4.15 13.87
N PRO A 818 -27.62 3.49 12.98
CA PRO A 818 -28.50 2.34 13.28
C PRO A 818 -27.69 1.11 13.67
N GLU A 819 -28.25 0.26 14.53
CA GLU A 819 -27.62 -1.01 14.91
C GLU A 819 -27.40 -1.88 13.67
N TYR A 820 -26.25 -2.56 13.64
CA TYR A 820 -25.81 -3.42 12.56
C TYR A 820 -25.73 -4.87 13.06
N GLU A 821 -26.54 -5.74 12.47
CA GLU A 821 -26.48 -7.20 12.66
C GLU A 821 -26.46 -7.69 14.12
N GLY A 822 -27.20 -7.04 15.02
CA GLY A 822 -27.33 -7.48 16.42
C GLY A 822 -26.12 -7.16 17.31
N THR A 823 -25.21 -6.29 16.84
CA THR A 823 -23.90 -6.04 17.47
C THR A 823 -23.89 -4.91 18.50
N HIS A 824 -25.04 -4.28 18.80
CA HIS A 824 -25.18 -3.11 19.68
C HIS A 824 -24.52 -1.82 19.19
N VAL A 825 -23.98 -1.81 17.97
CA VAL A 825 -23.33 -0.66 17.32
C VAL A 825 -23.64 -0.65 15.82
N ASN A 826 -23.27 0.44 15.13
CA ASN A 826 -23.37 0.49 13.67
C ASN A 826 -22.17 -0.18 12.97
N ARG A 827 -22.29 -0.35 11.66
CA ARG A 827 -21.28 -1.01 10.81
C ARG A 827 -19.90 -0.38 10.93
N GLN A 828 -19.81 0.94 11.02
CA GLN A 828 -18.52 1.64 11.08
C GLN A 828 -17.70 1.19 12.30
N SER A 829 -18.36 0.99 13.45
CA SER A 829 -17.70 0.49 14.65
C SER A 829 -17.16 -0.93 14.46
N CYS A 830 -17.94 -1.82 13.81
CA CYS A 830 -17.48 -3.17 13.45
C CYS A 830 -16.28 -3.12 12.50
N SER A 831 -16.30 -2.27 11.48
CA SER A 831 -15.20 -2.11 10.52
C SER A 831 -13.90 -1.65 11.18
N VAL A 832 -13.97 -0.71 12.12
CA VAL A 832 -12.81 -0.23 12.90
C VAL A 832 -12.22 -1.37 13.73
N LYS A 833 -13.07 -2.16 14.40
CA LYS A 833 -12.63 -3.30 15.20
C LYS A 833 -12.05 -4.43 14.36
N ALA A 834 -12.60 -4.71 13.19
CA ALA A 834 -12.03 -5.67 12.27
C ALA A 834 -10.68 -5.22 11.71
N SER A 835 -10.52 -3.93 11.42
CA SER A 835 -9.24 -3.36 11.00
C SER A 835 -8.18 -3.51 12.09
N ALA A 836 -8.56 -3.22 13.34
CA ALA A 836 -7.72 -3.43 14.51
C ALA A 836 -7.39 -4.92 14.74
N LEU A 837 -8.32 -5.84 14.45
CA LEU A 837 -8.06 -7.28 14.50
C LEU A 837 -6.99 -7.68 13.49
N TRP A 838 -7.09 -7.26 12.22
CA TRP A 838 -6.06 -7.56 11.23
C TRP A 838 -4.70 -6.96 11.60
N TRP A 839 -4.69 -5.75 12.15
CA TRP A 839 -3.47 -5.13 12.66
C TRP A 839 -2.85 -5.96 13.80
N LEU A 840 -3.66 -6.39 14.77
CA LEU A 840 -3.24 -7.29 15.85
C LEU A 840 -2.63 -8.58 15.30
N MET A 841 -3.31 -9.24 14.37
CA MET A 841 -2.84 -10.50 13.82
C MET A 841 -1.51 -10.32 13.09
N ALA A 842 -1.35 -9.25 12.31
CA ALA A 842 -0.10 -8.95 11.63
C ALA A 842 1.05 -8.70 12.62
N ARG A 843 0.83 -7.95 13.70
CA ARG A 843 1.81 -7.79 14.78
C ARG A 843 2.19 -9.11 15.42
N LEU A 844 1.21 -9.99 15.63
CA LEU A 844 1.44 -11.30 16.22
C LEU A 844 2.23 -12.26 15.32
N GLU A 845 2.13 -12.11 13.99
CA GLU A 845 2.94 -12.86 13.03
C GLU A 845 4.35 -12.30 12.83
N GLY A 846 4.67 -11.13 13.39
CA GLY A 846 6.03 -10.57 13.40
C GLY A 846 6.16 -9.17 12.81
N TRP A 847 5.08 -8.56 12.32
CA TRP A 847 5.14 -7.18 11.84
C TRP A 847 5.50 -6.21 12.97
N GLY A 848 6.47 -5.32 12.75
CA GLY A 848 6.91 -4.31 13.72
C GLY A 848 5.83 -3.29 14.10
N GLY A 849 4.83 -3.06 13.24
CA GLY A 849 3.86 -1.97 13.37
C GLY A 849 4.36 -0.69 12.68
N ILE A 850 3.78 0.47 13.04
CA ILE A 850 4.19 1.81 12.57
C ILE A 850 4.37 2.72 13.78
#